data_AF-A0A6L6Q5M0-F1
#
_entry.id   AF-A0A6L6Q5M0-F1
#
_cell.length_a   1.000
_cell.length_b   1.000
_cell.length_c   1.000
_cell.angle_alpha   90.00
_cell.angle_beta   90.00
_cell.angle_gamma   90.00
#
_symmetry.space_group_name_H-M   'P 1'
#
loop_
_entity.id
_entity.type
_entity.pdbx_description
1 polymer ?
#
loop_
_entity_poly.entity_id
_entity_poly.type
_entity_poly.pdbx_seq_one_letter_code
_entity_poly.pdbx_strand_id
1 'polypeptide(L)'
;MADDYSSSTNTLGRLAVGGKITGEFETSSDRDWFKIRLEQGFTYYFAMTGAEKGGGTLTSTSNGSAAALFIYDANGYMAQGLSRISPVTGNLPAMPFTPERTGDYFVEALGWNTGTYTITASAGPKDDYSDYYSDATSLALGSSKSGVIGTINDFDWYSSILTSGKLYELRVTGAPDVTFGRDIYTKGGNSYTLNVTGQTLTAAVEAGGIYYAAVTSPTGTGNYTVKLTELADDFPSNASTTGQLSAGGSASGRFEAANDIDWFKLDWAPGQVYQFSADAGATLVLKTIDAKGMISEDDIDPAYGYLAAPGVTAYLAVSGSQAGAYTVSLAPVQDDVGWNKFAPLGTQQAVDGRIDYLGDSDGYTLPVLAGHTYQLTLTAPPAGQYAIPYLQLDVVNPSVQWGGIMREISGTFRTDNATTISRSFKALEDGSVKALVSRNGETGQYTLTATDLGADDFGDSRASAAAVTVGSTTSGRIDADFDVDFIRYTLDAGVSYVFTTGGELAGKLAISGIGLPQYSSTAAIKQYVTPVVSGDYYFGLSSATKGNYTIQSALAADDYAGNASTSGKISVGGKVEGVLESTVDNDWFRVDLVAGKTYDISCPAGQPQLTVHDAQGNLLVTTPQFFDARMAIQYTPTTSAAYYIGVHSSIASGLIATSYSGSNPYTVAVAEGKPDDVAVPRTVALGAEVTGNNESESDVDQFLVTLDKGHVYKLALEAYERGSYGGFYGKLTIDRVAGNTVLESLGVTRSDSGAAYTFVADEAGVYRISLRSSTYSAQGYRFKVEDSGQKDDYANTQPLTPTIAPGDKLAGALDYQGDIDVFSIAVQAGQTMNVALYGAASGLGTLDTGAGLKFESLYGGFYAGNVPHLVFTSSTDTIIPIRVSGSNLGSYVLQVTDVSGDHRSPKLVKGLAGTFFSGSDIVLAFDEALMPAANRYGSFVVFDASGKVVTSAGADNSTQVRIADHTVSIKLPSTLPVGAGYYLSAPDSFATDLAGNAIHLLDGFTFDVVAAATSPGPGNDLYAGRHDGSRIDGGAGRDTVRYDGTAATHKVKAAGDGSFTVAYGNLPADTLVGIERLTFTGGGDALALDVDGTAGMAYRLYRAAFNRAPDQVGAGYWLAQMDQGKSLRDVAQSFLASDEFKARYGAAPTDEQFVASLYQNVLHRAGESTGVDYWNGVLHGGASRADVLVSFSESAENVTAVAAIIGNGYSYTPYS
;
A
#
# COMPACT_ATOMS: atom_id res chain seq x y z
N MET A 1 45.44 -22.59 17.82
CA MET A 1 46.42 -23.05 16.81
C MET A 1 46.70 -21.86 15.90
N ALA A 2 47.73 -21.89 15.07
CA ALA A 2 47.96 -20.81 14.10
C ALA A 2 47.15 -21.14 12.85
N ASP A 3 46.40 -20.17 12.36
CA ASP A 3 45.58 -20.20 11.14
C ASP A 3 46.43 -20.62 9.93
N ASP A 4 45.99 -21.65 9.20
CA ASP A 4 46.70 -22.21 8.05
C ASP A 4 46.49 -21.39 6.75
N TYR A 5 45.35 -20.71 6.60
CA TYR A 5 45.03 -19.84 5.47
C TYR A 5 44.13 -18.66 5.86
N SER A 6 44.69 -17.44 5.84
CA SER A 6 43.91 -16.24 6.17
C SER A 6 42.67 -16.03 5.29
N SER A 7 41.62 -15.47 5.89
CA SER A 7 40.36 -15.03 5.27
C SER A 7 40.44 -13.74 4.43
N SER A 8 41.53 -13.53 3.70
CA SER A 8 41.76 -12.30 2.93
C SER A 8 42.45 -12.53 1.59
N THR A 9 42.45 -11.50 0.75
CA THR A 9 43.19 -11.49 -0.53
C THR A 9 44.70 -11.64 -0.37
N ASN A 10 45.23 -11.46 0.84
CA ASN A 10 46.64 -11.69 1.17
C ASN A 10 46.95 -13.17 1.50
N THR A 11 45.98 -14.07 1.39
CA THR A 11 46.17 -15.50 1.63
C THR A 11 47.37 -16.07 0.87
N LEU A 12 48.04 -17.04 1.48
CA LEU A 12 49.08 -17.84 0.83
C LEU A 12 48.50 -19.08 0.10
N GLY A 13 47.21 -19.39 0.29
CA GLY A 13 46.53 -20.49 -0.37
C GLY A 13 46.48 -20.30 -1.89
N ARG A 14 46.92 -21.32 -2.65
CA ARG A 14 46.94 -21.30 -4.13
C ARG A 14 46.29 -22.57 -4.67
N LEU A 15 45.18 -22.41 -5.38
CA LEU A 15 44.48 -23.49 -6.08
C LEU A 15 44.69 -23.33 -7.58
N ALA A 16 45.00 -24.42 -8.28
CA ALA A 16 45.11 -24.45 -9.73
C ALA A 16 43.89 -25.15 -10.36
N VAL A 17 43.51 -24.75 -11.56
CA VAL A 17 42.52 -25.47 -12.37
C VAL A 17 43.02 -26.89 -12.66
N GLY A 18 42.18 -27.90 -12.40
CA GLY A 18 42.54 -29.31 -12.43
C GLY A 18 43.28 -29.81 -11.17
N GLY A 19 43.52 -28.93 -10.21
CA GLY A 19 44.24 -29.21 -8.96
C GLY A 19 43.33 -29.43 -7.76
N LYS A 20 43.97 -29.77 -6.63
CA LYS A 20 43.33 -29.89 -5.32
C LYS A 20 44.19 -29.26 -4.23
N ILE A 21 43.56 -28.74 -3.19
CA ILE A 21 44.22 -28.16 -2.02
C ILE A 21 43.52 -28.61 -0.73
N THR A 22 44.29 -28.77 0.34
CA THR A 22 43.79 -29.16 1.67
C THR A 22 43.97 -28.00 2.63
N GLY A 23 42.97 -27.73 3.46
CA GLY A 23 43.01 -26.79 4.59
C GLY A 23 42.44 -27.41 5.86
N GLU A 24 42.60 -26.73 6.99
CA GLU A 24 42.15 -27.14 8.32
C GLU A 24 41.33 -26.02 8.98
N PHE A 25 40.05 -26.28 9.25
CA PHE A 25 39.29 -25.37 10.12
C PHE A 25 39.76 -25.56 11.56
N GLU A 26 40.55 -24.65 12.13
CA GLU A 26 41.04 -24.78 13.49
C GLU A 26 40.02 -24.30 14.53
N THR A 27 39.05 -23.49 14.10
CA THR A 27 37.92 -23.05 14.93
C THR A 27 36.58 -23.16 14.19
N SER A 28 35.47 -23.03 14.93
CA SER A 28 34.16 -22.89 14.29
C SER A 28 34.01 -21.48 13.72
N SER A 29 33.47 -21.37 12.50
CA SER A 29 33.37 -20.15 11.67
C SER A 29 34.70 -19.69 11.05
N ASP A 30 35.67 -20.58 10.99
CA ASP A 30 36.95 -20.35 10.32
C ASP A 30 36.81 -20.24 8.81
N ARG A 31 37.69 -19.45 8.19
CA ARG A 31 37.55 -19.00 6.80
C ARG A 31 38.89 -19.01 6.08
N ASP A 32 38.98 -19.89 5.10
CA ASP A 32 40.22 -20.12 4.38
C ASP A 32 40.06 -19.66 2.94
N TRP A 33 40.89 -18.72 2.50
CA TRP A 33 40.85 -18.22 1.13
C TRP A 33 41.94 -18.87 0.27
N PHE A 34 41.59 -19.26 -0.95
CA PHE A 34 42.52 -19.82 -1.94
C PHE A 34 42.47 -19.03 -3.24
N LYS A 35 43.60 -18.43 -3.61
CA LYS A 35 43.72 -17.70 -4.88
C LYS A 35 43.82 -18.68 -6.05
N ILE A 36 43.02 -18.46 -7.10
CA ILE A 36 43.00 -19.24 -8.35
C ILE A 36 42.93 -18.29 -9.55
N ARG A 37 43.56 -18.64 -10.68
CA ARG A 37 43.46 -17.86 -11.93
C ARG A 37 42.51 -18.57 -12.89
N LEU A 38 41.52 -17.83 -13.38
CA LEU A 38 40.44 -18.34 -14.25
C LEU A 38 40.38 -17.54 -15.55
N GLU A 39 39.95 -18.17 -16.63
CA GLU A 39 39.84 -17.58 -17.97
C GLU A 39 38.38 -17.33 -18.37
N GLN A 40 38.09 -16.15 -18.91
CA GLN A 40 36.76 -15.79 -19.41
C GLN A 40 36.29 -16.77 -20.49
N GLY A 41 35.01 -17.15 -20.42
CA GLY A 41 34.37 -18.06 -21.38
C GLY A 41 34.54 -19.56 -21.07
N PHE A 42 35.16 -19.92 -19.95
CA PHE A 42 35.19 -21.29 -19.45
C PHE A 42 34.36 -21.42 -18.17
N THR A 43 33.49 -22.43 -18.09
CA THR A 43 32.82 -22.79 -16.84
C THR A 43 33.75 -23.64 -15.99
N TYR A 44 34.04 -23.24 -14.75
CA TYR A 44 34.85 -24.00 -13.80
C TYR A 44 33.99 -24.62 -12.69
N TYR A 45 34.38 -25.78 -12.20
CA TYR A 45 33.65 -26.53 -11.18
C TYR A 45 34.45 -26.65 -9.90
N PHE A 46 33.88 -26.26 -8.77
CA PHE A 46 34.51 -26.32 -7.44
C PHE A 46 33.79 -27.30 -6.52
N ALA A 47 34.55 -28.19 -5.87
CA ALA A 47 33.99 -29.15 -4.92
C ALA A 47 34.83 -29.24 -3.65
N MET A 48 34.20 -29.59 -2.53
CA MET A 48 34.84 -29.76 -1.23
C MET A 48 34.51 -31.13 -0.63
N THR A 49 35.51 -31.80 -0.06
CA THR A 49 35.40 -33.16 0.50
C THR A 49 36.00 -33.25 1.91
N GLY A 50 35.36 -34.01 2.81
CA GLY A 50 35.81 -34.24 4.20
C GLY A 50 36.17 -35.70 4.51
N ALA A 51 36.12 -36.10 5.78
CA ALA A 51 36.58 -37.40 6.28
C ALA A 51 35.94 -38.61 5.59
N GLU A 52 34.63 -38.56 5.35
CA GLU A 52 33.88 -39.70 4.80
C GLU A 52 34.21 -40.01 3.32
N LYS A 53 34.84 -39.06 2.61
CA LYS A 53 35.33 -39.23 1.23
C LYS A 53 36.86 -39.26 1.13
N GLY A 54 37.55 -39.35 2.26
CA GLY A 54 39.02 -39.35 2.31
C GLY A 54 39.66 -38.00 1.96
N GLY A 55 38.90 -36.90 2.05
CA GLY A 55 39.36 -35.53 1.77
C GLY A 55 39.94 -34.80 2.98
N GLY A 56 39.97 -35.43 4.16
CA GLY A 56 40.49 -34.83 5.39
C GLY A 56 39.92 -35.47 6.67
N THR A 57 39.75 -34.71 7.74
CA THR A 57 39.18 -35.13 9.03
C THR A 57 37.85 -34.44 9.36
N LEU A 58 37.39 -33.50 8.53
CA LEU A 58 36.12 -32.79 8.70
C LEU A 58 34.92 -33.74 8.61
N THR A 59 34.12 -33.80 9.68
CA THR A 59 32.91 -34.63 9.80
C THR A 59 31.63 -33.79 9.69
N SER A 60 30.53 -34.42 9.26
CA SER A 60 29.23 -33.75 9.15
C SER A 60 28.52 -33.55 10.49
N THR A 61 27.64 -32.54 10.56
CA THR A 61 26.64 -32.43 11.65
C THR A 61 25.45 -33.35 11.38
N SER A 62 24.60 -33.58 12.39
CA SER A 62 23.36 -34.39 12.27
C SER A 62 22.40 -33.93 11.17
N ASN A 63 22.52 -32.68 10.71
CA ASN A 63 21.68 -32.08 9.67
C ASN A 63 22.38 -32.08 8.29
N GLY A 64 23.49 -32.82 8.16
CA GLY A 64 24.21 -33.03 6.89
C GLY A 64 25.11 -31.89 6.43
N SER A 65 25.09 -30.70 7.04
CA SER A 65 25.90 -29.53 6.63
C SER A 65 27.09 -29.32 7.58
N ALA A 66 28.30 -29.08 7.06
CA ALA A 66 29.49 -28.85 7.90
C ALA A 66 30.33 -27.63 7.48
N ALA A 67 30.18 -27.19 6.23
CA ALA A 67 30.93 -26.06 5.67
C ALA A 67 30.21 -25.42 4.46
N ALA A 68 30.75 -24.35 3.90
CA ALA A 68 30.27 -23.66 2.70
C ALA A 68 31.43 -23.28 1.77
N LEU A 69 31.14 -23.06 0.48
CA LEU A 69 32.08 -22.53 -0.51
C LEU A 69 31.55 -21.24 -1.12
N PHE A 70 32.42 -20.26 -1.27
CA PHE A 70 32.14 -18.99 -1.96
C PHE A 70 33.27 -18.67 -2.94
N ILE A 71 32.95 -17.94 -4.01
CA ILE A 71 33.93 -17.38 -4.93
C ILE A 71 33.87 -15.87 -4.84
N TYR A 72 35.04 -15.25 -4.76
CA TYR A 72 35.25 -13.81 -4.74
C TYR A 72 36.09 -13.39 -5.93
N ASP A 73 35.85 -12.18 -6.43
CA ASP A 73 36.65 -11.56 -7.48
C ASP A 73 38.03 -11.09 -6.95
N ALA A 74 38.84 -10.51 -7.84
CA ALA A 74 40.18 -10.01 -7.50
C ALA A 74 40.19 -8.94 -6.39
N ASN A 75 39.06 -8.26 -6.15
CA ASN A 75 38.90 -7.18 -5.17
C ASN A 75 38.33 -7.70 -3.84
N GLY A 76 37.97 -8.97 -3.75
CA GLY A 76 37.36 -9.57 -2.57
C GLY A 76 35.85 -9.37 -2.47
N TYR A 77 35.16 -9.05 -3.57
CA TYR A 77 33.69 -9.05 -3.63
C TYR A 77 33.17 -10.43 -4.00
N MET A 78 32.11 -10.88 -3.32
CA MET A 78 31.52 -12.20 -3.55
C MET A 78 30.87 -12.25 -4.94
N ALA A 79 31.39 -13.10 -5.82
CA ALA A 79 30.87 -13.34 -7.17
C ALA A 79 29.80 -14.43 -7.19
N GLN A 80 29.95 -15.48 -6.37
CA GLN A 80 28.99 -16.58 -6.26
C GLN A 80 29.13 -17.28 -4.91
N GLY A 81 28.07 -17.91 -4.40
CA GLY A 81 28.11 -18.65 -3.13
C GLY A 81 27.17 -19.84 -3.10
N LEU A 82 27.62 -20.94 -2.49
CA LEU A 82 26.79 -22.07 -2.10
C LEU A 82 26.78 -22.20 -0.58
N SER A 83 25.70 -21.75 0.04
CA SER A 83 25.48 -21.92 1.47
C SER A 83 25.04 -23.36 1.77
N ARG A 84 25.72 -24.01 2.75
CA ARG A 84 25.41 -25.34 3.31
C ARG A 84 25.81 -26.53 2.44
N ILE A 85 27.12 -26.77 2.32
CA ILE A 85 27.68 -27.94 1.66
C ILE A 85 27.78 -29.10 2.67
N SER A 86 27.37 -30.28 2.21
CA SER A 86 27.61 -31.55 2.91
C SER A 86 28.93 -32.17 2.43
N PRO A 87 29.98 -32.24 3.27
CA PRO A 87 31.26 -32.85 2.87
C PRO A 87 31.20 -34.38 2.69
N VAL A 88 30.01 -34.98 2.86
CA VAL A 88 29.79 -36.42 3.10
C VAL A 88 29.26 -37.17 1.88
N THR A 89 28.32 -36.62 1.12
CA THR A 89 27.67 -37.42 0.05
C THR A 89 28.48 -37.51 -1.24
N GLY A 90 29.35 -36.53 -1.52
CA GLY A 90 30.06 -36.47 -2.81
C GLY A 90 29.12 -36.41 -4.03
N ASN A 91 27.87 -35.99 -3.81
CA ASN A 91 26.79 -35.96 -4.81
C ASN A 91 26.10 -34.59 -4.92
N LEU A 92 26.64 -33.56 -4.28
CA LEU A 92 26.23 -32.19 -4.58
C LEU A 92 26.94 -31.76 -5.87
N PRO A 93 26.25 -31.11 -6.82
CA PRO A 93 26.89 -30.66 -8.05
C PRO A 93 28.06 -29.76 -7.68
N ALA A 94 29.24 -30.03 -8.25
CA ALA A 94 30.36 -29.12 -8.13
C ALA A 94 29.88 -27.72 -8.53
N MET A 95 30.19 -26.70 -7.73
CA MET A 95 29.74 -25.32 -7.94
C MET A 95 30.25 -24.83 -9.30
N PRO A 96 29.38 -24.62 -10.30
CA PRO A 96 29.79 -24.10 -11.59
C PRO A 96 30.00 -22.59 -11.48
N PHE A 97 31.09 -22.08 -12.03
CA PHE A 97 31.43 -20.66 -12.06
C PHE A 97 32.12 -20.30 -13.37
N THR A 98 31.52 -19.38 -14.11
CA THR A 98 32.09 -18.81 -15.34
C THR A 98 32.59 -17.41 -15.04
N PRO A 99 33.90 -17.13 -15.13
CA PRO A 99 34.44 -15.82 -14.79
C PRO A 99 34.08 -14.79 -15.86
N GLU A 100 33.59 -13.62 -15.43
CA GLU A 100 33.25 -12.51 -16.34
C GLU A 100 34.50 -11.92 -17.01
N ARG A 101 35.68 -12.08 -16.39
CA ARG A 101 36.98 -11.62 -16.94
C ARG A 101 38.08 -12.63 -16.60
N THR A 102 39.03 -12.80 -17.52
CA THR A 102 40.24 -13.56 -17.26
C THR A 102 41.05 -12.86 -16.17
N GLY A 103 41.30 -13.54 -15.06
CA GLY A 103 41.90 -12.90 -13.90
C GLY A 103 42.04 -13.81 -12.69
N ASP A 104 42.47 -13.21 -11.59
CA ASP A 104 42.59 -13.90 -10.32
C ASP A 104 41.26 -13.81 -9.55
N TYR A 105 40.84 -14.92 -8.96
CA TYR A 105 39.66 -15.08 -8.11
C TYR A 105 40.08 -15.77 -6.81
N PHE A 106 39.23 -15.74 -5.80
CA PHE A 106 39.46 -16.38 -4.51
C PHE A 106 38.32 -17.33 -4.16
N VAL A 107 38.65 -18.56 -3.78
CA VAL A 107 37.69 -19.54 -3.27
C VAL A 107 37.76 -19.50 -1.74
N GLU A 108 36.68 -19.14 -1.07
CA GLU A 108 36.55 -19.23 0.39
C GLU A 108 35.94 -20.58 0.77
N ALA A 109 36.58 -21.27 1.71
CA ALA A 109 35.96 -22.34 2.49
C ALA A 109 35.60 -21.78 3.87
N LEU A 110 34.34 -21.94 4.28
CA LEU A 110 33.84 -21.54 5.61
C LEU A 110 33.43 -22.79 6.38
N GLY A 111 34.03 -23.04 7.54
CA GLY A 111 33.77 -24.22 8.37
C GLY A 111 32.91 -23.94 9.59
N TRP A 112 31.87 -24.75 9.85
CA TRP A 112 31.14 -24.71 11.14
C TRP A 112 31.66 -25.72 12.15
N ASN A 113 32.36 -26.76 11.68
CA ASN A 113 33.08 -27.75 12.48
C ASN A 113 34.58 -27.63 12.23
N THR A 114 35.38 -28.03 13.21
CA THR A 114 36.83 -28.12 13.08
C THR A 114 37.25 -29.41 12.36
N GLY A 115 38.33 -29.36 11.59
CA GLY A 115 38.92 -30.51 10.90
C GLY A 115 39.40 -30.20 9.49
N THR A 116 40.16 -31.12 8.89
CA THR A 116 40.74 -30.91 7.56
C THR A 116 39.76 -31.24 6.44
N TYR A 117 39.84 -30.50 5.33
CA TYR A 117 39.01 -30.67 4.14
C TYR A 117 39.84 -30.47 2.88
N THR A 118 39.35 -30.94 1.73
CA THR A 118 40.02 -30.76 0.43
C THR A 118 39.09 -30.13 -0.59
N ILE A 119 39.55 -29.06 -1.24
CA ILE A 119 38.90 -28.40 -2.37
C ILE A 119 39.53 -28.86 -3.69
N THR A 120 38.70 -29.11 -4.71
CA THR A 120 39.13 -29.37 -6.09
C THR A 120 38.53 -28.34 -7.05
N ALA A 121 39.29 -27.94 -8.07
CA ALA A 121 38.80 -27.14 -9.19
C ALA A 121 38.99 -27.90 -10.52
N SER A 122 38.00 -27.89 -11.41
CA SER A 122 38.10 -28.50 -12.76
C SER A 122 37.48 -27.62 -13.84
N ALA A 123 38.02 -27.63 -15.06
CA ALA A 123 37.47 -26.88 -16.20
C ALA A 123 36.37 -27.68 -16.94
N GLY A 124 35.32 -26.97 -17.35
CA GLY A 124 34.22 -27.42 -18.21
C GLY A 124 34.38 -27.01 -19.68
N PRO A 125 33.35 -27.26 -20.52
CA PRO A 125 33.34 -26.82 -21.92
C PRO A 125 33.33 -25.28 -22.04
N LYS A 126 33.76 -24.79 -23.20
CA LYS A 126 33.71 -23.37 -23.55
C LYS A 126 32.31 -23.02 -24.06
N ASP A 127 31.75 -21.94 -23.54
CA ASP A 127 30.44 -21.40 -23.90
C ASP A 127 30.44 -20.80 -25.33
N ASP A 128 29.40 -21.04 -26.13
CA ASP A 128 29.37 -20.67 -27.56
C ASP A 128 28.45 -19.48 -27.89
N TYR A 129 27.36 -19.26 -27.16
CA TYR A 129 26.65 -17.97 -27.12
C TYR A 129 26.37 -17.53 -25.68
N SER A 130 26.05 -16.26 -25.50
CA SER A 130 25.94 -15.70 -24.15
C SER A 130 24.69 -16.17 -23.42
N ASP A 131 24.88 -16.59 -22.16
CA ASP A 131 23.86 -16.81 -21.12
C ASP A 131 23.02 -15.57 -20.76
N TYR A 132 23.36 -14.39 -21.29
CA TYR A 132 22.74 -13.11 -20.94
C TYR A 132 22.10 -12.41 -22.14
N TYR A 133 20.86 -11.94 -21.97
CA TYR A 133 20.12 -11.22 -23.01
C TYR A 133 20.79 -9.90 -23.45
N SER A 134 21.59 -9.29 -22.57
CA SER A 134 22.34 -8.05 -22.83
C SER A 134 23.38 -8.22 -23.94
N ASP A 135 23.91 -9.43 -24.09
CA ASP A 135 24.92 -9.80 -25.10
C ASP A 135 24.34 -10.76 -26.16
N ALA A 136 23.02 -10.72 -26.35
CA ALA A 136 22.31 -11.61 -27.26
C ALA A 136 22.82 -11.54 -28.70
N THR A 137 23.05 -12.70 -29.29
CA THR A 137 23.53 -12.82 -30.67
C THR A 137 22.46 -12.40 -31.66
N SER A 138 22.78 -11.51 -32.60
CA SER A 138 21.82 -11.10 -33.62
C SER A 138 21.42 -12.25 -34.56
N LEU A 139 20.11 -12.47 -34.67
CA LEU A 139 19.46 -13.40 -35.59
C LEU A 139 18.59 -12.61 -36.58
N ALA A 140 19.01 -12.54 -37.84
CA ALA A 140 18.28 -11.85 -38.88
C ALA A 140 17.11 -12.68 -39.42
N LEU A 141 16.04 -12.02 -39.88
CA LEU A 141 14.88 -12.67 -40.49
C LEU A 141 15.30 -13.56 -41.67
N GLY A 142 14.82 -14.81 -41.68
CA GLY A 142 15.12 -15.82 -42.69
C GLY A 142 16.48 -16.51 -42.54
N SER A 143 17.35 -16.05 -41.62
CA SER A 143 18.66 -16.65 -41.35
C SER A 143 18.59 -17.75 -40.27
N SER A 144 19.62 -18.59 -40.21
CA SER A 144 19.76 -19.62 -39.18
C SER A 144 21.12 -19.55 -38.49
N LYS A 145 21.16 -19.88 -37.20
CA LYS A 145 22.37 -19.94 -36.38
C LYS A 145 22.43 -21.30 -35.67
N SER A 146 23.62 -21.89 -35.60
CA SER A 146 23.84 -23.16 -34.90
C SER A 146 24.60 -22.91 -33.60
N GLY A 147 24.18 -23.59 -32.53
CA GLY A 147 24.77 -23.48 -31.19
C GLY A 147 24.78 -24.79 -30.42
N VAL A 148 25.27 -24.74 -29.19
CA VAL A 148 25.48 -25.91 -28.33
C VAL A 148 25.06 -25.57 -26.91
N ILE A 149 23.96 -26.19 -26.44
CA ILE A 149 23.68 -26.19 -25.00
C ILE A 149 24.66 -27.14 -24.33
N GLY A 150 25.71 -26.58 -23.74
CA GLY A 150 26.84 -27.28 -23.14
C GLY A 150 26.56 -27.80 -21.73
N THR A 151 25.61 -27.21 -21.00
CA THR A 151 25.20 -27.65 -19.65
C THR A 151 23.70 -27.54 -19.40
N ILE A 152 23.19 -28.21 -18.36
CA ILE A 152 21.81 -28.04 -17.90
C ILE A 152 21.76 -26.68 -17.17
N ASN A 153 20.99 -25.71 -17.69
CA ASN A 153 20.93 -24.27 -17.34
C ASN A 153 21.77 -23.29 -18.17
N ASP A 154 22.30 -23.73 -19.30
CA ASP A 154 22.88 -22.87 -20.32
C ASP A 154 21.75 -22.25 -21.18
N PHE A 155 21.88 -20.95 -21.48
CA PHE A 155 20.89 -20.11 -22.16
C PHE A 155 21.52 -19.33 -23.30
N ASP A 156 21.40 -19.79 -24.53
CA ASP A 156 21.87 -19.01 -25.67
C ASP A 156 20.86 -17.93 -26.08
N TRP A 157 21.19 -16.66 -25.81
CA TRP A 157 20.32 -15.55 -26.16
C TRP A 157 20.49 -15.04 -27.59
N TYR A 158 19.36 -14.79 -28.26
CA TYR A 158 19.29 -14.22 -29.62
C TYR A 158 18.45 -12.94 -29.66
N SER A 159 18.82 -12.01 -30.54
CA SER A 159 18.10 -10.74 -30.77
C SER A 159 17.68 -10.54 -32.23
N SER A 160 16.49 -10.00 -32.46
CA SER A 160 15.92 -9.80 -33.80
C SER A 160 15.10 -8.50 -33.90
N ILE A 161 15.15 -7.82 -35.05
CA ILE A 161 14.30 -6.66 -35.34
C ILE A 161 13.02 -7.16 -36.01
N LEU A 162 11.88 -6.92 -35.37
CA LEU A 162 10.56 -7.35 -35.83
C LEU A 162 9.68 -6.13 -36.17
N THR A 163 8.75 -6.31 -37.11
CA THR A 163 7.85 -5.25 -37.60
C THR A 163 6.48 -5.37 -36.92
N SER A 164 5.85 -4.24 -36.59
CA SER A 164 4.46 -4.19 -36.09
C SER A 164 3.47 -4.81 -37.09
N GLY A 165 2.44 -5.49 -36.56
CA GLY A 165 1.34 -6.09 -37.31
C GLY A 165 1.73 -7.34 -38.08
N LYS A 166 2.76 -8.06 -37.64
CA LYS A 166 3.30 -9.25 -38.31
C LYS A 166 3.42 -10.44 -37.36
N LEU A 167 3.18 -11.63 -37.88
CA LEU A 167 3.35 -12.90 -37.20
C LEU A 167 4.73 -13.50 -37.52
N TYR A 168 5.49 -13.89 -36.50
CA TYR A 168 6.82 -14.48 -36.65
C TYR A 168 6.94 -15.83 -35.93
N GLU A 169 7.68 -16.76 -36.53
CA GLU A 169 8.06 -18.06 -35.95
C GLU A 169 9.57 -18.11 -35.70
N LEU A 170 9.97 -18.39 -34.47
CA LEU A 170 11.28 -18.91 -34.12
C LEU A 170 11.21 -20.43 -33.97
N ARG A 171 12.11 -21.14 -34.66
CA ARG A 171 12.19 -22.60 -34.62
C ARG A 171 13.61 -23.06 -34.29
N VAL A 172 13.73 -23.92 -33.29
CA VAL A 172 14.93 -24.68 -32.97
C VAL A 172 14.81 -26.08 -33.57
N THR A 173 15.94 -26.60 -34.05
CA THR A 173 16.07 -27.98 -34.55
C THR A 173 17.39 -28.57 -34.05
N GLY A 174 17.42 -29.86 -33.71
CA GLY A 174 18.63 -30.49 -33.18
C GLY A 174 18.33 -31.50 -32.06
N ALA A 175 19.06 -31.41 -30.95
CA ALA A 175 18.80 -32.25 -29.77
C ALA A 175 17.35 -32.07 -29.28
N PRO A 176 16.64 -33.17 -28.94
CA PRO A 176 15.19 -33.15 -28.71
C PRO A 176 14.76 -32.35 -27.47
N ASP A 177 15.64 -32.24 -26.48
CA ASP A 177 15.37 -31.56 -25.21
C ASP A 177 15.71 -30.05 -25.24
N VAL A 178 16.32 -29.57 -26.33
CA VAL A 178 16.60 -28.14 -26.53
C VAL A 178 15.32 -27.44 -27.01
N THR A 179 14.96 -26.36 -26.32
CA THR A 179 13.72 -25.60 -26.49
C THR A 179 13.99 -24.10 -26.29
N PHE A 180 12.96 -23.26 -26.33
CA PHE A 180 13.08 -21.85 -25.98
C PHE A 180 12.77 -21.61 -24.50
N GLY A 181 13.34 -20.55 -23.95
CA GLY A 181 12.87 -19.97 -22.69
C GLY A 181 11.40 -19.53 -22.80
N ARG A 182 10.72 -19.44 -21.66
CA ARG A 182 9.26 -19.20 -21.58
C ARG A 182 8.83 -17.81 -22.11
N ASP A 183 9.73 -16.85 -22.12
CA ASP A 183 9.40 -15.44 -22.31
C ASP A 183 10.25 -14.85 -23.47
N ILE A 184 9.66 -13.91 -24.24
CA ILE A 184 10.42 -13.01 -25.14
C ILE A 184 10.51 -11.62 -24.51
N TYR A 185 11.62 -10.93 -24.74
CA TYR A 185 11.88 -9.63 -24.12
C TYR A 185 11.98 -8.53 -25.16
N THR A 186 11.57 -7.32 -24.83
CA THR A 186 11.90 -6.10 -25.61
C THR A 186 13.17 -5.45 -25.08
N LYS A 187 13.75 -4.51 -25.85
CA LYS A 187 14.88 -3.67 -25.40
C LYS A 187 14.61 -2.88 -24.10
N GLY A 188 13.34 -2.69 -23.72
CA GLY A 188 12.94 -2.05 -22.46
C GLY A 188 12.76 -3.01 -21.28
N GLY A 189 13.04 -4.32 -21.45
CA GLY A 189 12.91 -5.32 -20.39
C GLY A 189 11.50 -5.88 -20.19
N ASN A 190 10.50 -5.41 -20.93
CA ASN A 190 9.16 -6.00 -20.91
C ASN A 190 9.23 -7.43 -21.44
N SER A 191 8.82 -8.39 -20.61
CA SER A 191 8.69 -9.80 -20.98
C SER A 191 7.27 -10.10 -21.43
N TYR A 192 7.10 -10.70 -22.60
CA TYR A 192 5.84 -11.31 -23.01
C TYR A 192 5.95 -12.82 -22.80
N THR A 193 5.12 -13.35 -21.92
CA THR A 193 5.04 -14.79 -21.71
C THR A 193 4.40 -15.45 -22.91
N LEU A 194 5.14 -16.34 -23.57
CA LEU A 194 4.67 -17.07 -24.74
C LEU A 194 4.60 -18.56 -24.43
N ASN A 195 3.59 -19.22 -24.99
CA ASN A 195 3.48 -20.67 -24.90
C ASN A 195 4.45 -21.32 -25.90
N VAL A 196 5.63 -21.69 -25.42
CA VAL A 196 6.61 -22.48 -26.18
C VAL A 196 6.05 -23.90 -26.42
N THR A 197 5.91 -24.30 -27.68
CA THR A 197 5.43 -25.65 -28.03
C THR A 197 6.57 -26.49 -28.59
N GLY A 198 7.20 -27.29 -27.73
CA GLY A 198 8.35 -28.12 -28.11
C GLY A 198 9.53 -27.24 -28.54
N GLN A 199 9.91 -27.29 -29.82
CA GLN A 199 11.05 -26.51 -30.37
C GLN A 199 10.61 -25.30 -31.19
N THR A 200 9.37 -24.83 -31.04
CA THR A 200 8.83 -23.71 -31.82
C THR A 200 8.21 -22.66 -30.90
N LEU A 201 8.48 -21.40 -31.20
CA LEU A 201 7.94 -20.21 -30.55
C LEU A 201 7.35 -19.30 -31.64
N THR A 202 6.09 -18.90 -31.50
CA THR A 202 5.43 -17.98 -32.45
C THR A 202 4.96 -16.74 -31.72
N ALA A 203 5.11 -15.57 -32.33
CA ALA A 203 4.73 -14.28 -31.74
C ALA A 203 4.14 -13.32 -32.79
N ALA A 204 2.95 -12.80 -32.50
CA ALA A 204 2.39 -11.64 -33.19
C ALA A 204 2.98 -10.36 -32.58
N VAL A 205 3.49 -9.46 -33.41
CA VAL A 205 4.21 -8.26 -32.96
C VAL A 205 3.29 -7.06 -33.06
N GLU A 206 2.78 -6.57 -31.94
CA GLU A 206 1.90 -5.39 -31.91
C GLU A 206 2.67 -4.08 -32.18
N ALA A 207 3.88 -3.96 -31.63
CA ALA A 207 4.76 -2.81 -31.81
C ALA A 207 6.11 -3.24 -32.41
N GLY A 208 6.56 -2.59 -33.48
CA GLY A 208 7.83 -2.93 -34.12
C GLY A 208 9.01 -2.57 -33.22
N GLY A 209 10.06 -3.39 -33.20
CA GLY A 209 11.19 -3.18 -32.29
C GLY A 209 12.20 -4.32 -32.27
N ILE A 210 13.14 -4.25 -31.32
CA ILE A 210 14.12 -5.32 -31.07
C ILE A 210 13.55 -6.24 -29.99
N TYR A 211 13.51 -7.53 -30.32
CA TYR A 211 13.03 -8.61 -29.47
C TYR A 211 14.16 -9.61 -29.18
N TYR A 212 14.10 -10.22 -28.00
CA TYR A 212 15.10 -11.16 -27.49
C TYR A 212 14.44 -12.49 -27.09
N ALA A 213 15.08 -13.61 -27.41
CA ALA A 213 14.62 -14.96 -27.05
C ALA A 213 15.81 -15.85 -26.69
N ALA A 214 15.68 -16.66 -25.64
CA ALA A 214 16.71 -17.61 -25.22
C ALA A 214 16.41 -19.01 -25.76
N VAL A 215 17.45 -19.72 -26.20
CA VAL A 215 17.43 -21.18 -26.43
C VAL A 215 18.06 -21.86 -25.23
N THR A 216 17.42 -22.89 -24.67
CA THR A 216 17.89 -23.57 -23.45
C THR A 216 17.46 -25.04 -23.44
N SER A 217 17.92 -25.82 -22.45
CA SER A 217 17.49 -27.20 -22.23
C SER A 217 17.39 -27.51 -20.73
N PRO A 218 16.19 -27.90 -20.23
CA PRO A 218 15.99 -28.17 -18.81
C PRO A 218 16.53 -29.53 -18.35
N THR A 219 16.81 -30.47 -19.27
CA THR A 219 17.12 -31.87 -18.89
C THR A 219 18.35 -32.47 -19.59
N GLY A 220 18.96 -31.77 -20.55
CA GLY A 220 20.06 -32.32 -21.32
C GLY A 220 20.95 -31.28 -21.99
N THR A 221 21.95 -31.75 -22.73
CA THR A 221 22.92 -30.94 -23.49
C THR A 221 22.89 -31.36 -24.95
N GLY A 222 23.23 -30.48 -25.88
CA GLY A 222 23.37 -30.87 -27.28
C GLY A 222 23.36 -29.72 -28.28
N ASN A 223 23.73 -30.07 -29.51
CA ASN A 223 23.77 -29.10 -30.61
C ASN A 223 22.36 -28.79 -31.12
N TYR A 224 22.15 -27.54 -31.51
CA TYR A 224 20.90 -27.08 -32.10
C TYR A 224 21.14 -26.07 -33.23
N THR A 225 20.08 -25.73 -33.94
CA THR A 225 20.01 -24.66 -34.93
C THR A 225 18.71 -23.89 -34.78
N VAL A 226 18.80 -22.59 -34.55
CA VAL A 226 17.66 -21.66 -34.43
C VAL A 226 17.45 -20.90 -35.74
N LYS A 227 16.19 -20.69 -36.13
CA LYS A 227 15.77 -19.94 -37.32
C LYS A 227 14.57 -19.05 -37.02
N LEU A 228 14.59 -17.81 -37.53
CA LEU A 228 13.46 -16.88 -37.49
C LEU A 228 12.80 -16.78 -38.88
N THR A 229 11.47 -16.85 -38.94
CA THR A 229 10.65 -16.77 -40.17
C THR A 229 9.45 -15.85 -39.95
N GLU A 230 9.05 -15.05 -40.94
CA GLU A 230 7.76 -14.32 -40.95
C GLU A 230 6.69 -15.24 -41.54
N LEU A 231 5.54 -15.33 -40.87
CA LEU A 231 4.36 -16.05 -41.34
C LEU A 231 3.37 -15.07 -41.99
N ALA A 232 2.59 -15.56 -42.95
CA ALA A 232 1.51 -14.79 -43.55
C ALA A 232 0.24 -14.97 -42.71
N ASP A 233 -0.23 -13.85 -42.14
CA ASP A 233 -1.36 -13.73 -41.20
C ASP A 233 -2.62 -13.27 -41.96
N ASP A 234 -3.76 -13.93 -41.74
CA ASP A 234 -5.01 -13.64 -42.44
C ASP A 234 -5.78 -12.44 -41.88
N PHE A 235 -5.68 -12.16 -40.57
CA PHE A 235 -6.28 -11.02 -39.90
C PHE A 235 -5.41 -10.51 -38.75
N PRO A 236 -4.79 -9.32 -38.86
CA PRO A 236 -3.86 -8.85 -37.84
C PRO A 236 -4.55 -8.53 -36.51
N SER A 237 -3.81 -8.73 -35.43
CA SER A 237 -4.22 -8.49 -34.03
C SER A 237 -4.39 -7.02 -33.62
N ASN A 238 -4.75 -6.13 -34.55
CA ASN A 238 -4.86 -4.69 -34.27
C ASN A 238 -5.88 -3.98 -35.17
N ALA A 239 -6.06 -2.68 -34.94
CA ALA A 239 -7.06 -1.85 -35.62
C ALA A 239 -6.86 -1.73 -37.16
N SER A 240 -5.72 -2.15 -37.71
CA SER A 240 -5.50 -2.27 -39.15
C SER A 240 -6.15 -3.50 -39.79
N THR A 241 -6.82 -4.35 -39.00
CA THR A 241 -7.53 -5.52 -39.50
C THR A 241 -8.53 -5.16 -40.60
N THR A 242 -8.62 -6.04 -41.59
CA THR A 242 -9.66 -6.02 -42.63
C THR A 242 -10.88 -6.86 -42.24
N GLY A 243 -10.80 -7.64 -41.16
CA GLY A 243 -11.88 -8.45 -40.64
C GLY A 243 -13.07 -7.60 -40.20
N GLN A 244 -14.28 -8.00 -40.60
CA GLN A 244 -15.53 -7.36 -40.18
C GLN A 244 -16.54 -8.42 -39.75
N LEU A 245 -17.30 -8.12 -38.70
CA LEU A 245 -18.39 -8.96 -38.21
C LEU A 245 -19.65 -8.10 -38.03
N SER A 246 -20.62 -8.29 -38.92
CA SER A 246 -21.88 -7.55 -38.91
C SER A 246 -22.92 -8.20 -38.00
N ALA A 247 -23.84 -7.38 -37.48
CA ALA A 247 -25.01 -7.81 -36.71
C ALA A 247 -25.82 -8.90 -37.45
N GLY A 248 -26.03 -10.04 -36.77
CA GLY A 248 -26.72 -11.23 -37.32
C GLY A 248 -25.87 -12.09 -38.26
N GLY A 249 -24.60 -11.74 -38.48
CA GLY A 249 -23.69 -12.42 -39.38
C GLY A 249 -22.67 -13.32 -38.67
N SER A 250 -21.85 -13.97 -39.49
CA SER A 250 -20.69 -14.76 -39.06
C SER A 250 -19.45 -14.38 -39.86
N ALA A 251 -18.28 -14.49 -39.24
CA ALA A 251 -16.98 -14.34 -39.89
C ALA A 251 -16.13 -15.58 -39.60
N SER A 252 -15.27 -15.96 -40.53
CA SER A 252 -14.35 -17.08 -40.38
C SER A 252 -12.93 -16.61 -40.65
N GLY A 253 -11.99 -17.15 -39.87
CA GLY A 253 -10.56 -16.95 -40.04
C GLY A 253 -9.82 -18.25 -39.76
N ARG A 254 -8.50 -18.17 -39.71
CA ARG A 254 -7.65 -19.30 -39.39
C ARG A 254 -6.53 -18.83 -38.47
N PHE A 255 -6.39 -19.50 -37.33
CA PHE A 255 -5.18 -19.36 -36.53
C PHE A 255 -4.02 -20.00 -37.28
N GLU A 256 -3.04 -19.22 -37.71
CA GLU A 256 -1.84 -19.70 -38.39
C GLU A 256 -0.94 -20.51 -37.45
N ALA A 257 -0.98 -20.17 -36.17
CA ALA A 257 -0.25 -20.79 -35.09
C ALA A 257 -1.10 -20.90 -33.81
N ALA A 258 -0.59 -21.60 -32.80
CA ALA A 258 -1.23 -21.58 -31.48
C ALA A 258 -1.12 -20.17 -30.86
N ASN A 259 -2.23 -19.69 -30.32
CA ASN A 259 -2.45 -18.36 -29.73
C ASN A 259 -2.31 -17.19 -30.70
N ASP A 260 -2.52 -17.45 -31.99
CA ASP A 260 -2.78 -16.39 -32.95
C ASP A 260 -4.02 -15.58 -32.54
N ILE A 261 -4.04 -14.28 -32.85
CA ILE A 261 -5.10 -13.38 -32.43
C ILE A 261 -5.60 -12.55 -33.62
N ASP A 262 -6.84 -12.78 -33.99
CA ASP A 262 -7.45 -12.15 -35.14
C ASP A 262 -8.49 -11.13 -34.68
N TRP A 263 -8.39 -9.88 -35.16
CA TRP A 263 -9.38 -8.86 -34.83
C TRP A 263 -10.45 -8.74 -35.92
N PHE A 264 -11.72 -8.68 -35.52
CA PHE A 264 -12.85 -8.35 -36.39
C PHE A 264 -13.50 -7.05 -35.93
N LYS A 265 -13.56 -6.04 -36.79
CA LYS A 265 -14.32 -4.83 -36.50
C LYS A 265 -15.81 -5.13 -36.44
N LEU A 266 -16.49 -4.72 -35.37
CA LEU A 266 -17.92 -4.96 -35.18
C LEU A 266 -18.76 -3.88 -35.86
N ASP A 267 -19.76 -4.31 -36.62
CA ASP A 267 -20.81 -3.47 -37.19
C ASP A 267 -22.14 -3.77 -36.48
N TRP A 268 -22.28 -3.20 -35.29
CA TRP A 268 -23.40 -3.37 -34.36
C TRP A 268 -24.17 -2.06 -34.13
N ALA A 269 -25.45 -2.16 -33.77
CA ALA A 269 -26.30 -0.98 -33.55
C ALA A 269 -26.23 -0.52 -32.08
N PRO A 270 -25.92 0.76 -31.79
CA PRO A 270 -25.91 1.27 -30.41
C PRO A 270 -27.22 1.02 -29.66
N GLY A 271 -27.12 0.57 -28.41
CA GLY A 271 -28.27 0.29 -27.55
C GLY A 271 -28.96 -1.06 -27.80
N GLN A 272 -28.45 -1.87 -28.74
CA GLN A 272 -28.89 -3.24 -28.97
C GLN A 272 -27.97 -4.21 -28.22
N VAL A 273 -28.54 -5.27 -27.64
CA VAL A 273 -27.79 -6.36 -27.01
C VAL A 273 -27.49 -7.45 -28.02
N TYR A 274 -26.26 -7.95 -27.98
CA TYR A 274 -25.78 -9.01 -28.85
C TYR A 274 -25.13 -10.14 -28.06
N GLN A 275 -25.23 -11.36 -28.57
CA GLN A 275 -24.53 -12.52 -28.06
C GLN A 275 -23.51 -12.99 -29.10
N PHE A 276 -22.32 -13.33 -28.62
CA PHE A 276 -21.24 -13.87 -29.45
C PHE A 276 -21.25 -15.38 -29.40
N SER A 277 -20.86 -16.03 -30.49
CA SER A 277 -20.55 -17.46 -30.49
C SER A 277 -19.25 -17.71 -31.23
N ALA A 278 -18.52 -18.76 -30.85
CA ALA A 278 -17.37 -19.24 -31.59
C ALA A 278 -17.34 -20.78 -31.64
N ASP A 279 -16.63 -21.34 -32.63
CA ASP A 279 -16.33 -22.77 -32.67
C ASP A 279 -15.48 -23.20 -31.44
N ALA A 280 -15.59 -24.48 -31.06
CA ALA A 280 -14.94 -25.00 -29.86
C ALA A 280 -13.41 -24.83 -29.90
N GLY A 281 -12.85 -24.14 -28.90
CA GLY A 281 -11.41 -23.89 -28.76
C GLY A 281 -10.97 -22.46 -29.05
N ALA A 282 -11.88 -21.58 -29.49
CA ALA A 282 -11.62 -20.15 -29.60
C ALA A 282 -11.99 -19.40 -28.31
N THR A 283 -11.15 -18.45 -27.92
CA THR A 283 -11.37 -17.48 -26.83
C THR A 283 -11.68 -16.13 -27.44
N LEU A 284 -12.59 -15.38 -26.82
CA LEU A 284 -13.14 -14.14 -27.35
C LEU A 284 -12.89 -12.99 -26.36
N VAL A 285 -12.40 -11.87 -26.86
CA VAL A 285 -12.21 -10.63 -26.09
C VAL A 285 -12.83 -9.47 -26.86
N LEU A 286 -13.69 -8.71 -26.21
CA LEU A 286 -14.26 -7.49 -26.76
C LEU A 286 -13.30 -6.33 -26.47
N LYS A 287 -12.88 -5.62 -27.51
CA LYS A 287 -12.06 -4.42 -27.39
C LYS A 287 -12.84 -3.21 -27.89
N THR A 288 -12.99 -2.18 -27.08
CA THR A 288 -13.66 -0.94 -27.49
C THR A 288 -12.73 0.25 -27.43
N ILE A 289 -12.84 1.13 -28.42
CA ILE A 289 -12.04 2.34 -28.57
C ILE A 289 -12.98 3.54 -28.51
N ASP A 290 -12.77 4.41 -27.53
CA ASP A 290 -13.57 5.63 -27.36
C ASP A 290 -13.09 6.78 -28.28
N ALA A 291 -13.82 7.91 -28.26
CA ALA A 291 -13.50 9.08 -29.07
C ALA A 291 -12.15 9.75 -28.73
N LYS A 292 -11.54 9.40 -27.59
CA LYS A 292 -10.22 9.89 -27.14
C LYS A 292 -9.09 8.92 -27.50
N GLY A 293 -9.41 7.75 -28.07
CA GLY A 293 -8.46 6.70 -28.42
C GLY A 293 -8.08 5.79 -27.26
N MET A 294 -8.81 5.84 -26.14
CA MET A 294 -8.61 4.90 -25.03
C MET A 294 -9.23 3.54 -25.37
N ILE A 295 -8.50 2.47 -25.07
CA ILE A 295 -8.93 1.09 -25.31
C ILE A 295 -9.43 0.48 -23.99
N SER A 296 -10.63 -0.10 -24.00
CA SER A 296 -11.12 -1.00 -22.95
C SER A 296 -11.17 -2.44 -23.46
N GLU A 297 -10.96 -3.40 -22.57
CA GLU A 297 -10.95 -4.83 -22.91
C GLU A 297 -11.82 -5.60 -21.93
N ASP A 298 -12.73 -6.41 -22.46
CA ASP A 298 -13.63 -7.25 -21.68
C ASP A 298 -13.59 -8.69 -22.23
N ASP A 299 -13.29 -9.66 -21.36
CA ASP A 299 -13.40 -11.06 -21.71
C ASP A 299 -14.85 -11.42 -22.03
N ILE A 300 -15.08 -12.12 -23.15
CA ILE A 300 -16.41 -12.52 -23.57
C ILE A 300 -16.69 -13.94 -23.12
N ASP A 301 -17.63 -14.09 -22.21
CA ASP A 301 -18.39 -15.33 -22.03
C ASP A 301 -19.53 -15.39 -23.07
N PRO A 302 -19.52 -16.35 -24.02
CA PRO A 302 -20.56 -16.52 -25.03
C PRO A 302 -21.97 -16.73 -24.47
N ALA A 303 -22.11 -17.08 -23.18
CA ALA A 303 -23.41 -17.26 -22.54
C ALA A 303 -24.10 -15.93 -22.17
N TYR A 304 -23.37 -14.82 -22.13
CA TYR A 304 -23.86 -13.49 -21.75
C TYR A 304 -24.21 -12.62 -22.97
N GLY A 305 -25.13 -11.68 -22.76
CA GLY A 305 -25.44 -10.62 -23.72
C GLY A 305 -24.61 -9.36 -23.45
N TYR A 306 -24.10 -8.74 -24.52
CA TYR A 306 -23.26 -7.55 -24.46
C TYR A 306 -23.97 -6.38 -25.12
N LEU A 307 -24.08 -5.26 -24.39
CA LEU A 307 -24.70 -4.05 -24.89
C LEU A 307 -23.74 -3.31 -25.82
N ALA A 308 -24.19 -3.02 -27.04
CA ALA A 308 -23.46 -2.14 -27.95
C ALA A 308 -23.47 -0.70 -27.42
N ALA A 309 -22.36 -0.29 -26.79
CA ALA A 309 -22.25 1.04 -26.19
C ALA A 309 -22.30 2.16 -27.27
N PRO A 310 -23.02 3.27 -27.03
CA PRO A 310 -23.05 4.39 -27.96
C PRO A 310 -21.71 5.14 -27.98
N GLY A 311 -21.23 5.48 -29.18
CA GLY A 311 -20.07 6.35 -29.37
C GLY A 311 -18.69 5.67 -29.32
N VAL A 312 -18.63 4.34 -29.27
CA VAL A 312 -17.37 3.58 -29.32
C VAL A 312 -17.21 2.82 -30.64
N THR A 313 -15.96 2.63 -31.08
CA THR A 313 -15.63 1.66 -32.14
C THR A 313 -15.24 0.34 -31.48
N ALA A 314 -15.87 -0.77 -31.85
CA ALA A 314 -15.63 -2.07 -31.21
C ALA A 314 -14.98 -3.08 -32.16
N TYR A 315 -14.12 -3.93 -31.59
CA TYR A 315 -13.44 -5.02 -32.25
C TYR A 315 -13.59 -6.29 -31.40
N LEU A 316 -13.82 -7.42 -32.05
CA LEU A 316 -13.76 -8.74 -31.43
C LEU A 316 -12.39 -9.33 -31.71
N ALA A 317 -11.57 -9.50 -30.68
CA ALA A 317 -10.33 -10.26 -30.75
C ALA A 317 -10.63 -11.73 -30.50
N VAL A 318 -10.19 -12.59 -31.42
CA VAL A 318 -10.45 -14.03 -31.41
C VAL A 318 -9.11 -14.74 -31.35
N SER A 319 -8.92 -15.64 -30.39
CA SER A 319 -7.68 -16.41 -30.25
C SER A 319 -7.92 -17.89 -30.06
N GLY A 320 -6.97 -18.75 -30.39
CA GLY A 320 -7.13 -20.19 -30.24
C GLY A 320 -5.86 -20.90 -29.81
N SER A 321 -5.96 -21.91 -28.95
CA SER A 321 -4.79 -22.61 -28.40
C SER A 321 -4.07 -23.52 -29.41
N GLN A 322 -4.61 -23.70 -30.62
CA GLN A 322 -4.01 -24.47 -31.71
C GLN A 322 -4.28 -23.80 -33.06
N ALA A 323 -3.38 -24.02 -34.03
CA ALA A 323 -3.60 -23.61 -35.41
C ALA A 323 -4.81 -24.34 -36.01
N GLY A 324 -5.67 -23.62 -36.72
CA GLY A 324 -6.91 -24.19 -37.24
C GLY A 324 -7.90 -23.13 -37.71
N ALA A 325 -8.85 -23.56 -38.54
CA ALA A 325 -9.95 -22.69 -38.95
C ALA A 325 -10.96 -22.53 -37.82
N TYR A 326 -11.54 -21.34 -37.70
CA TYR A 326 -12.61 -21.05 -36.74
C TYR A 326 -13.68 -20.16 -37.39
N THR A 327 -14.87 -20.18 -36.81
CA THR A 327 -15.96 -19.28 -37.15
C THR A 327 -16.46 -18.60 -35.88
N VAL A 328 -16.70 -17.30 -35.97
CA VAL A 328 -17.37 -16.48 -34.96
C VAL A 328 -18.66 -15.91 -35.50
N SER A 329 -19.66 -15.70 -34.63
CA SER A 329 -20.93 -15.08 -35.01
C SER A 329 -21.37 -14.05 -33.98
N LEU A 330 -22.18 -13.09 -34.45
CA LEU A 330 -22.75 -12.01 -33.65
C LEU A 330 -24.26 -12.01 -33.84
N ALA A 331 -25.02 -12.48 -32.84
CA ALA A 331 -26.48 -12.58 -32.93
C ALA A 331 -27.16 -11.48 -32.09
N PRO A 332 -28.10 -10.69 -32.64
CA PRO A 332 -28.91 -9.78 -31.82
C PRO A 332 -29.85 -10.59 -30.91
N VAL A 333 -29.96 -10.16 -29.66
CA VAL A 333 -30.86 -10.76 -28.67
C VAL A 333 -32.11 -9.89 -28.52
N GLN A 334 -33.29 -10.53 -28.42
CA GLN A 334 -34.53 -9.82 -28.07
C GLN A 334 -34.69 -9.83 -26.55
N ASP A 335 -35.00 -8.67 -26.00
CA ASP A 335 -35.13 -8.39 -24.57
C ASP A 335 -36.54 -7.80 -24.34
N ASP A 336 -37.34 -8.45 -23.48
CA ASP A 336 -38.73 -8.10 -23.21
C ASP A 336 -38.89 -6.81 -22.40
N VAL A 337 -37.92 -6.49 -21.54
CA VAL A 337 -37.81 -5.24 -20.78
C VAL A 337 -36.39 -4.68 -20.90
N GLY A 338 -36.10 -4.21 -22.13
CA GLY A 338 -34.87 -3.55 -22.56
C GLY A 338 -33.99 -2.94 -21.45
N TRP A 339 -32.70 -3.30 -21.40
CA TRP A 339 -31.68 -2.70 -20.53
C TRP A 339 -31.86 -1.18 -20.32
N ASN A 340 -32.07 -0.76 -19.07
CA ASN A 340 -32.31 0.63 -18.63
C ASN A 340 -33.66 1.25 -19.08
N LYS A 341 -34.63 0.44 -19.50
CA LYS A 341 -36.04 0.83 -19.65
C LYS A 341 -36.82 0.34 -18.43
N PHE A 342 -37.78 1.13 -17.98
CA PHE A 342 -38.64 0.76 -16.86
C PHE A 342 -40.10 0.69 -17.31
N ALA A 343 -40.66 -0.52 -17.31
CA ALA A 343 -42.06 -0.77 -17.60
C ALA A 343 -42.97 -0.34 -16.42
N PRO A 344 -44.21 0.12 -16.65
CA PRO A 344 -45.10 0.49 -15.55
C PRO A 344 -45.58 -0.74 -14.75
N LEU A 345 -45.58 -0.63 -13.41
CA LEU A 345 -46.12 -1.62 -12.46
C LEU A 345 -47.23 -0.98 -11.63
N GLY A 346 -48.47 -1.45 -11.79
CA GLY A 346 -49.62 -0.94 -11.02
C GLY A 346 -49.66 -1.42 -9.57
N THR A 347 -50.24 -0.61 -8.68
CA THR A 347 -50.57 -1.04 -7.30
C THR A 347 -51.65 -2.12 -7.34
N GLN A 348 -51.40 -3.27 -6.73
CA GLN A 348 -52.21 -4.49 -6.75
C GLN A 348 -52.30 -5.20 -8.12
N GLN A 349 -51.31 -4.98 -8.99
CA GLN A 349 -51.20 -5.66 -10.28
C GLN A 349 -50.00 -6.62 -10.30
N ALA A 350 -50.18 -7.78 -10.95
CA ALA A 350 -49.10 -8.70 -11.28
C ALA A 350 -48.63 -8.46 -12.72
N VAL A 351 -47.33 -8.47 -12.95
CA VAL A 351 -46.69 -8.42 -14.26
C VAL A 351 -45.83 -9.68 -14.45
N ASP A 352 -45.95 -10.30 -15.61
CA ASP A 352 -45.10 -11.42 -16.00
C ASP A 352 -43.95 -10.89 -16.87
N GLY A 353 -42.72 -11.34 -16.60
CA GLY A 353 -41.51 -10.97 -17.34
C GLY A 353 -40.53 -12.14 -17.45
N ARG A 354 -39.46 -11.95 -18.23
CA ARG A 354 -38.47 -12.99 -18.49
C ARG A 354 -37.06 -12.41 -18.54
N ILE A 355 -36.17 -12.97 -17.72
CA ILE A 355 -34.73 -12.80 -17.94
C ILE A 355 -34.35 -13.59 -19.20
N ASP A 356 -34.07 -12.88 -20.29
CA ASP A 356 -33.94 -13.39 -21.66
C ASP A 356 -32.56 -13.98 -21.93
N TYR A 357 -31.51 -13.41 -21.34
CA TYR A 357 -30.10 -13.83 -21.48
C TYR A 357 -29.33 -13.71 -20.15
N LEU A 358 -28.15 -14.33 -20.04
CA LEU A 358 -27.35 -14.19 -18.82
C LEU A 358 -26.82 -12.76 -18.67
N GLY A 359 -27.03 -12.18 -17.49
CA GLY A 359 -26.71 -10.77 -17.22
C GLY A 359 -27.85 -9.80 -17.48
N ASP A 360 -29.00 -10.28 -17.97
CA ASP A 360 -30.19 -9.47 -18.20
C ASP A 360 -30.86 -8.98 -16.90
N SER A 361 -31.51 -7.82 -16.95
CA SER A 361 -32.16 -7.14 -15.82
C SER A 361 -33.34 -6.28 -16.26
N ASP A 362 -34.52 -6.61 -15.75
CA ASP A 362 -35.79 -6.00 -16.16
C ASP A 362 -36.20 -4.88 -15.19
N GLY A 363 -36.42 -3.68 -15.71
CA GLY A 363 -36.87 -2.53 -14.92
C GLY A 363 -38.38 -2.33 -14.89
N TYR A 364 -38.92 -1.99 -13.71
CA TYR A 364 -40.31 -1.61 -13.50
C TYR A 364 -40.43 -0.29 -12.73
N THR A 365 -41.51 0.46 -12.91
CA THR A 365 -41.83 1.71 -12.19
C THR A 365 -43.21 1.63 -11.54
N LEU A 366 -43.26 1.75 -10.21
CA LEU A 366 -44.45 1.68 -9.35
C LEU A 366 -44.81 3.08 -8.82
N PRO A 367 -46.02 3.59 -9.03
CA PRO A 367 -46.49 4.81 -8.36
C PRO A 367 -46.74 4.55 -6.86
N VAL A 368 -46.37 5.53 -6.03
CA VAL A 368 -46.47 5.44 -4.56
C VAL A 368 -46.99 6.74 -3.94
N LEU A 369 -47.60 6.63 -2.77
CA LEU A 369 -48.12 7.73 -1.96
C LEU A 369 -47.33 7.87 -0.65
N ALA A 370 -47.07 9.10 -0.24
CA ALA A 370 -46.38 9.43 1.00
C ALA A 370 -47.07 8.81 2.22
N GLY A 371 -46.29 8.22 3.12
CA GLY A 371 -46.76 7.58 4.35
C GLY A 371 -47.37 6.19 4.18
N HIS A 372 -47.53 5.70 2.94
CA HIS A 372 -48.03 4.35 2.68
C HIS A 372 -46.91 3.31 2.69
N THR A 373 -47.24 2.11 3.17
CA THR A 373 -46.37 0.94 3.08
C THR A 373 -46.78 0.05 1.91
N TYR A 374 -45.84 -0.30 1.03
CA TYR A 374 -46.02 -1.16 -0.12
C TYR A 374 -45.30 -2.50 0.09
N GLN A 375 -45.75 -3.57 -0.56
CA GLN A 375 -45.11 -4.87 -0.60
C GLN A 375 -44.91 -5.34 -2.04
N LEU A 376 -43.67 -5.62 -2.43
CA LEU A 376 -43.31 -6.28 -3.68
C LEU A 376 -43.17 -7.79 -3.45
N THR A 377 -43.82 -8.59 -4.28
CA THR A 377 -43.76 -10.05 -4.27
C THR A 377 -43.31 -10.54 -5.63
N LEU A 378 -42.15 -11.20 -5.68
CA LEU A 378 -41.60 -11.84 -6.86
C LEU A 378 -41.82 -13.35 -6.76
N THR A 379 -42.40 -13.94 -7.78
CA THR A 379 -42.62 -15.40 -7.90
C THR A 379 -41.89 -15.93 -9.13
N ALA A 380 -41.18 -17.03 -8.95
CA ALA A 380 -40.32 -17.62 -9.96
C ALA A 380 -40.41 -19.16 -9.88
N PRO A 381 -40.47 -19.89 -11.01
CA PRO A 381 -40.31 -21.33 -11.00
C PRO A 381 -38.96 -21.71 -10.36
N PRO A 382 -38.88 -22.82 -9.60
CA PRO A 382 -37.62 -23.29 -9.06
C PRO A 382 -36.69 -23.62 -10.24
N ALA A 383 -35.57 -22.91 -10.30
CA ALA A 383 -34.49 -23.23 -11.22
C ALA A 383 -33.35 -23.92 -10.43
N GLY A 384 -32.17 -24.13 -11.03
CA GLY A 384 -31.11 -24.98 -10.47
C GLY A 384 -30.66 -24.57 -9.05
N GLN A 385 -29.77 -25.36 -8.45
CA GLN A 385 -29.33 -25.28 -7.04
C GLN A 385 -28.74 -23.92 -6.58
N TYR A 386 -28.64 -22.91 -7.46
CA TYR A 386 -28.08 -21.58 -7.21
C TYR A 386 -28.94 -20.41 -7.72
N ALA A 387 -30.21 -20.64 -8.08
CA ALA A 387 -31.10 -19.62 -8.61
C ALA A 387 -31.58 -18.62 -7.55
N ILE A 388 -30.88 -17.50 -7.41
CA ILE A 388 -31.30 -16.36 -6.57
C ILE A 388 -31.69 -15.18 -7.47
N PRO A 389 -32.99 -14.81 -7.53
CA PRO A 389 -33.39 -13.57 -8.18
C PRO A 389 -33.00 -12.37 -7.32
N TYR A 390 -32.41 -11.37 -7.96
CA TYR A 390 -32.11 -10.08 -7.34
C TYR A 390 -33.23 -9.11 -7.63
N LEU A 391 -33.82 -8.58 -6.56
CA LEU A 391 -34.66 -7.40 -6.63
C LEU A 391 -33.84 -6.22 -6.13
N GLN A 392 -33.68 -5.18 -6.96
CA GLN A 392 -33.12 -3.89 -6.55
C GLN A 392 -34.22 -2.82 -6.66
N LEU A 393 -34.32 -1.92 -5.69
CA LEU A 393 -35.36 -0.90 -5.63
C LEU A 393 -34.71 0.49 -5.62
N ASP A 394 -34.93 1.30 -6.64
CA ASP A 394 -34.36 2.64 -6.76
C ASP A 394 -35.47 3.70 -6.84
N VAL A 395 -35.46 4.71 -5.98
CA VAL A 395 -36.47 5.77 -5.97
C VAL A 395 -35.99 6.94 -6.85
N VAL A 396 -36.83 7.43 -7.77
CA VAL A 396 -36.44 8.51 -8.71
C VAL A 396 -37.36 9.74 -8.58
N ASN A 397 -37.11 10.51 -7.50
CA ASN A 397 -37.16 11.97 -7.20
C ASN A 397 -38.27 12.95 -7.73
N PRO A 398 -38.59 14.03 -6.95
CA PRO A 398 -37.85 15.29 -7.11
C PRO A 398 -37.53 16.09 -5.80
N SER A 399 -36.24 16.35 -5.56
CA SER A 399 -35.63 17.48 -4.79
C SER A 399 -35.17 17.24 -3.34
N VAL A 400 -33.92 16.75 -3.23
CA VAL A 400 -32.85 17.04 -2.24
C VAL A 400 -33.19 17.63 -0.85
N GLN A 401 -33.05 16.79 0.19
CA GLN A 401 -32.34 17.08 1.45
C GLN A 401 -32.15 15.77 2.24
N TRP A 402 -30.93 15.41 2.70
CA TRP A 402 -30.74 14.26 3.60
C TRP A 402 -29.85 14.57 4.78
N GLY A 403 -30.41 14.35 5.97
CA GLY A 403 -29.83 14.57 7.28
C GLY A 403 -30.86 14.19 8.33
N GLY A 404 -31.08 12.88 8.51
CA GLY A 404 -31.93 12.36 9.58
C GLY A 404 -32.70 11.09 9.22
N ILE A 405 -31.98 9.98 9.05
CA ILE A 405 -32.42 8.57 9.11
C ILE A 405 -33.72 8.23 8.35
N MET A 406 -33.56 7.59 7.20
CA MET A 406 -34.42 6.51 6.68
C MET A 406 -33.57 5.69 5.69
N ARG A 407 -33.78 4.38 5.58
CA ARG A 407 -33.06 3.56 4.59
C ARG A 407 -33.46 4.00 3.17
N GLU A 408 -32.54 4.48 2.35
CA GLU A 408 -32.61 4.18 0.91
C GLU A 408 -32.77 2.66 0.80
N ILE A 409 -33.84 2.19 0.18
CA ILE A 409 -34.00 0.76 -0.10
C ILE A 409 -33.30 0.44 -1.42
N SER A 410 -32.18 1.09 -1.73
CA SER A 410 -31.22 0.54 -2.69
C SER A 410 -30.47 -0.57 -1.97
N GLY A 411 -31.11 -1.74 -1.92
CA GLY A 411 -30.56 -2.97 -1.35
C GLY A 411 -30.68 -4.10 -2.35
N THR A 412 -29.60 -4.84 -2.54
CA THR A 412 -29.62 -6.12 -3.25
C THR A 412 -30.19 -7.19 -2.32
N PHE A 413 -31.41 -7.67 -2.58
CA PHE A 413 -32.05 -8.66 -1.71
C PHE A 413 -31.81 -10.09 -2.23
N ARG A 414 -31.15 -10.94 -1.42
CA ARG A 414 -30.90 -12.37 -1.68
C ARG A 414 -31.67 -13.22 -0.65
N THR A 415 -32.29 -14.33 -1.06
CA THR A 415 -32.76 -15.38 -0.14
C THR A 415 -32.49 -16.76 -0.72
N ASP A 416 -32.09 -17.68 0.15
CA ASP A 416 -31.85 -19.09 -0.13
C ASP A 416 -33.11 -19.84 -0.58
N ASN A 417 -33.15 -20.28 -1.85
CA ASN A 417 -34.02 -21.34 -2.39
C ASN A 417 -35.56 -21.14 -2.36
N ALA A 418 -36.08 -19.92 -2.18
CA ALA A 418 -37.51 -19.66 -2.18
C ALA A 418 -38.08 -19.42 -3.61
N THR A 419 -39.18 -20.10 -3.99
CA THR A 419 -39.92 -19.86 -5.24
C THR A 419 -40.73 -18.55 -5.24
N THR A 420 -40.88 -17.93 -4.07
CA THR A 420 -41.60 -16.67 -3.86
C THR A 420 -40.85 -15.83 -2.83
N ILE A 421 -40.61 -14.58 -3.14
CA ILE A 421 -39.93 -13.60 -2.28
C ILE A 421 -40.83 -12.38 -2.13
N SER A 422 -41.14 -11.99 -0.90
CA SER A 422 -41.87 -10.76 -0.60
C SER A 422 -41.03 -9.79 0.21
N ARG A 423 -41.11 -8.49 -0.09
CA ARG A 423 -40.44 -7.39 0.61
C ARG A 423 -41.34 -6.19 0.72
N SER A 424 -41.36 -5.54 1.87
CA SER A 424 -42.13 -4.32 2.11
C SER A 424 -41.24 -3.09 2.13
N PHE A 425 -41.78 -1.92 1.77
CA PHE A 425 -41.14 -0.62 1.87
C PHE A 425 -42.17 0.47 2.19
N LYS A 426 -41.75 1.57 2.85
CA LYS A 426 -42.60 2.73 3.10
C LYS A 426 -42.22 3.87 2.16
N ALA A 427 -43.19 4.45 1.48
CA ALA A 427 -42.98 5.62 0.64
C ALA A 427 -43.02 6.88 1.52
N LEU A 428 -41.99 7.72 1.43
CA LEU A 428 -41.89 8.93 2.25
C LEU A 428 -42.52 10.16 1.55
N GLU A 429 -42.60 10.10 0.23
CA GLU A 429 -43.13 11.15 -0.62
C GLU A 429 -44.03 10.52 -1.70
N ASP A 430 -44.95 11.32 -2.24
CA ASP A 430 -45.70 10.95 -3.43
C ASP A 430 -44.74 10.89 -4.63
N GLY A 431 -44.79 9.83 -5.43
CA GLY A 431 -43.87 9.71 -6.56
C GLY A 431 -43.88 8.34 -7.22
N SER A 432 -42.72 7.94 -7.72
CA SER A 432 -42.53 6.64 -8.35
C SER A 432 -41.26 5.95 -7.88
N VAL A 433 -41.38 4.66 -7.59
CA VAL A 433 -40.29 3.78 -7.20
C VAL A 433 -39.98 2.83 -8.34
N LYS A 434 -38.71 2.67 -8.68
CA LYS A 434 -38.25 1.73 -9.70
C LYS A 434 -37.83 0.41 -9.06
N ALA A 435 -38.18 -0.71 -9.66
CA ALA A 435 -37.79 -2.04 -9.23
C ALA A 435 -37.07 -2.76 -10.38
N LEU A 436 -35.91 -3.36 -10.14
CA LEU A 436 -35.14 -4.14 -11.10
C LEU A 436 -35.19 -5.61 -10.69
N VAL A 437 -35.52 -6.49 -11.64
CA VAL A 437 -35.50 -7.94 -11.46
C VAL A 437 -34.38 -8.53 -12.30
N SER A 438 -33.48 -9.30 -11.70
CA SER A 438 -32.46 -10.05 -12.43
C SER A 438 -32.25 -11.45 -11.85
N ARG A 439 -31.64 -12.37 -12.60
CA ARG A 439 -31.30 -13.72 -12.15
C ARG A 439 -29.81 -13.98 -12.34
N ASN A 440 -29.14 -14.46 -11.29
CA ASN A 440 -27.71 -14.74 -11.36
C ASN A 440 -27.43 -16.03 -12.14
N GLY A 441 -26.78 -15.93 -13.31
CA GLY A 441 -26.27 -17.08 -14.05
C GLY A 441 -27.34 -18.00 -14.68
N GLU A 442 -28.61 -17.61 -14.71
CA GLU A 442 -29.70 -18.36 -15.34
C GLU A 442 -30.73 -17.43 -16.02
N THR A 443 -31.40 -17.93 -17.07
CA THR A 443 -32.53 -17.27 -17.73
C THR A 443 -33.86 -17.86 -17.25
N GLY A 444 -34.98 -17.14 -17.36
CA GLY A 444 -36.28 -17.70 -17.00
C GLY A 444 -37.39 -16.71 -16.69
N GLN A 445 -38.62 -17.24 -16.65
CA GLN A 445 -39.85 -16.49 -16.39
C GLN A 445 -39.99 -16.11 -14.91
N TYR A 446 -40.65 -14.99 -14.63
CA TYR A 446 -41.07 -14.59 -13.28
C TYR A 446 -42.36 -13.77 -13.33
N THR A 447 -43.00 -13.63 -12.17
CA THR A 447 -44.15 -12.75 -11.95
C THR A 447 -43.81 -11.80 -10.80
N LEU A 448 -43.85 -10.49 -11.04
CA LEU A 448 -43.69 -9.44 -10.02
C LEU A 448 -45.06 -8.83 -9.66
N THR A 449 -45.37 -8.70 -8.38
CA THR A 449 -46.61 -8.09 -7.89
C THR A 449 -46.29 -6.98 -6.89
N ALA A 450 -46.96 -5.83 -6.99
CA ALA A 450 -46.90 -4.79 -5.97
C ALA A 450 -48.23 -4.68 -5.21
N THR A 451 -48.21 -4.52 -3.89
CA THR A 451 -49.41 -4.39 -3.04
C THR A 451 -49.27 -3.16 -2.15
N ASP A 452 -50.25 -2.24 -2.14
CA ASP A 452 -50.34 -1.17 -1.14
C ASP A 452 -51.00 -1.72 0.15
N LEU A 453 -50.31 -1.63 1.28
CA LEU A 453 -50.74 -2.10 2.61
C LEU A 453 -51.43 -0.98 3.43
N GLY A 454 -51.50 0.24 2.90
CA GLY A 454 -52.11 1.41 3.53
C GLY A 454 -51.14 2.31 4.29
N ALA A 455 -51.68 3.36 4.89
CA ALA A 455 -50.94 4.29 5.74
C ALA A 455 -50.59 3.66 7.09
N ASP A 456 -49.40 4.02 7.58
CA ASP A 456 -48.85 3.63 8.88
C ASP A 456 -49.70 4.12 10.06
N ASP A 457 -49.95 3.28 11.07
CA ASP A 457 -50.89 3.60 12.15
C ASP A 457 -50.25 4.29 13.37
N PHE A 458 -48.97 4.04 13.64
CA PHE A 458 -48.14 4.84 14.54
C PHE A 458 -46.78 5.15 13.90
N GLY A 459 -46.29 6.38 14.06
CA GLY A 459 -45.05 6.75 13.39
C GLY A 459 -43.79 6.09 14.02
N ASP A 460 -42.85 5.74 13.15
CA ASP A 460 -41.58 5.06 13.42
C ASP A 460 -40.55 5.81 14.29
N SER A 461 -40.89 6.97 14.83
CA SER A 461 -39.94 7.85 15.52
C SER A 461 -40.51 8.52 16.76
N ARG A 462 -39.63 8.93 17.68
CA ARG A 462 -40.02 9.76 18.82
C ARG A 462 -40.73 11.05 18.43
N ALA A 463 -40.34 11.65 17.29
CA ALA A 463 -40.93 12.90 16.81
C ALA A 463 -42.40 12.73 16.39
N SER A 464 -42.75 11.55 15.90
CA SER A 464 -44.09 11.17 15.45
C SER A 464 -44.91 10.43 16.51
N ALA A 465 -44.40 10.29 17.74
CA ALA A 465 -44.98 9.42 18.74
C ALA A 465 -46.36 9.91 19.23
N ALA A 466 -47.34 9.02 19.23
CA ALA A 466 -48.69 9.35 19.70
C ALA A 466 -48.75 9.42 21.24
N ALA A 467 -49.43 10.43 21.79
CA ALA A 467 -49.56 10.60 23.23
C ALA A 467 -50.68 9.73 23.82
N VAL A 468 -50.38 8.95 24.86
CA VAL A 468 -51.30 8.02 25.53
C VAL A 468 -51.33 8.30 27.04
N THR A 469 -52.52 8.16 27.65
CA THR A 469 -52.73 8.40 29.08
C THR A 469 -52.51 7.11 29.88
N VAL A 470 -51.83 7.21 31.04
CA VAL A 470 -51.67 6.07 31.96
C VAL A 470 -53.02 5.54 32.42
N GLY A 471 -53.21 4.22 32.42
CA GLY A 471 -54.48 3.57 32.75
C GLY A 471 -55.32 3.16 31.53
N SER A 472 -54.93 3.59 30.32
CA SER A 472 -55.62 3.26 29.07
C SER A 472 -55.00 2.08 28.32
N THR A 473 -55.77 1.48 27.42
CA THR A 473 -55.32 0.47 26.45
C THR A 473 -55.29 1.08 25.05
N THR A 474 -54.18 0.92 24.35
CA THR A 474 -53.97 1.37 22.96
C THR A 474 -53.76 0.17 22.05
N SER A 475 -54.23 0.24 20.81
CA SER A 475 -54.07 -0.81 19.79
C SER A 475 -53.31 -0.27 18.60
N GLY A 476 -52.43 -1.08 18.00
CA GLY A 476 -51.68 -0.76 16.77
C GLY A 476 -51.30 -2.02 15.98
N ARG A 477 -50.55 -1.86 14.89
CA ARG A 477 -50.23 -2.93 13.94
C ARG A 477 -48.78 -2.81 13.46
N ILE A 478 -48.01 -3.90 13.59
CA ILE A 478 -46.70 -4.01 12.95
C ILE A 478 -46.89 -4.48 11.50
N ASP A 479 -46.69 -3.57 10.55
CA ASP A 479 -46.96 -3.68 9.11
C ASP A 479 -45.78 -4.17 8.27
N ALA A 480 -44.56 -3.91 8.72
CA ALA A 480 -43.33 -4.30 8.05
C ALA A 480 -42.31 -4.90 9.03
N ASP A 481 -41.34 -5.65 8.50
CA ASP A 481 -40.32 -6.32 9.33
C ASP A 481 -39.35 -5.32 10.01
N PHE A 482 -39.44 -4.04 9.65
CA PHE A 482 -38.66 -2.91 10.18
C PHE A 482 -39.56 -1.85 10.83
N ASP A 483 -40.85 -2.10 10.94
CA ASP A 483 -41.83 -1.18 11.51
C ASP A 483 -41.68 -1.11 13.04
N VAL A 484 -41.67 0.12 13.58
CA VAL A 484 -41.49 0.41 15.00
C VAL A 484 -42.46 1.49 15.48
N ASP A 485 -43.58 1.09 16.04
CA ASP A 485 -44.56 2.04 16.56
C ASP A 485 -44.06 2.78 17.80
N PHE A 486 -43.85 4.10 17.72
CA PHE A 486 -43.53 4.92 18.88
C PHE A 486 -44.78 5.50 19.56
N ILE A 487 -44.88 5.25 20.87
CA ILE A 487 -45.93 5.78 21.74
C ILE A 487 -45.31 6.59 22.89
N ARG A 488 -45.96 7.67 23.33
CA ARG A 488 -45.48 8.57 24.40
C ARG A 488 -46.43 8.57 25.60
N TYR A 489 -45.88 8.38 26.79
CA TYR A 489 -46.56 8.56 28.08
C TYR A 489 -45.89 9.64 28.91
N THR A 490 -46.65 10.50 29.58
CA THR A 490 -46.12 11.40 30.62
C THR A 490 -46.15 10.66 31.96
N LEU A 491 -44.98 10.46 32.57
CA LEU A 491 -44.81 9.68 33.80
C LEU A 491 -44.14 10.54 34.89
N ASP A 492 -44.42 10.23 36.15
CA ASP A 492 -43.90 10.96 37.31
C ASP A 492 -42.68 10.28 37.93
N ALA A 493 -41.70 11.08 38.38
CA ALA A 493 -40.52 10.61 39.10
C ALA A 493 -40.92 9.84 40.37
N GLY A 494 -40.29 8.69 40.60
CA GLY A 494 -40.48 7.85 41.78
C GLY A 494 -41.79 7.06 41.82
N VAL A 495 -42.63 7.12 40.78
CA VAL A 495 -43.87 6.34 40.69
C VAL A 495 -43.63 5.11 39.82
N SER A 496 -43.93 3.92 40.34
CA SER A 496 -43.79 2.67 39.61
C SER A 496 -45.02 2.38 38.74
N TYR A 497 -44.80 2.14 37.45
CA TYR A 497 -45.83 1.80 36.46
C TYR A 497 -45.60 0.41 35.88
N VAL A 498 -46.65 -0.24 35.41
CA VAL A 498 -46.61 -1.51 34.68
C VAL A 498 -47.28 -1.38 33.31
N PHE A 499 -46.61 -1.87 32.28
CA PHE A 499 -47.07 -1.92 30.89
C PHE A 499 -47.29 -3.38 30.49
N THR A 500 -48.47 -3.71 29.99
CA THR A 500 -48.87 -5.06 29.61
C THR A 500 -49.18 -5.12 28.12
N THR A 501 -48.53 -6.02 27.38
CA THR A 501 -48.78 -6.22 25.95
C THR A 501 -49.81 -7.34 25.73
N GLY A 502 -50.61 -7.20 24.67
CA GLY A 502 -51.65 -8.15 24.28
C GLY A 502 -51.86 -8.19 22.76
N GLY A 503 -52.90 -8.89 22.29
CA GLY A 503 -53.16 -9.08 20.85
C GLY A 503 -52.43 -10.28 20.26
N GLU A 504 -52.26 -10.31 18.93
CA GLU A 504 -51.63 -11.42 18.18
C GLU A 504 -50.12 -11.49 18.46
N LEU A 505 -49.52 -10.35 18.84
CA LEU A 505 -48.11 -10.21 19.14
C LEU A 505 -47.79 -10.28 20.64
N ALA A 506 -48.74 -10.71 21.49
CA ALA A 506 -48.51 -10.87 22.93
C ALA A 506 -47.29 -11.80 23.19
N GLY A 507 -46.30 -11.31 23.94
CA GLY A 507 -45.06 -12.06 24.20
C GLY A 507 -44.11 -12.21 23.00
N LYS A 508 -44.39 -11.51 21.89
CA LYS A 508 -43.52 -11.36 20.70
C LYS A 508 -43.18 -9.90 20.38
N LEU A 509 -43.78 -8.96 21.10
CA LEU A 509 -43.59 -7.53 20.95
C LEU A 509 -42.44 -7.07 21.85
N ALA A 510 -41.37 -6.58 21.24
CA ALA A 510 -40.28 -5.92 21.95
C ALA A 510 -40.66 -4.47 22.24
N ILE A 511 -40.34 -4.02 23.44
CA ILE A 511 -40.58 -2.64 23.89
C ILE A 511 -39.22 -1.98 24.10
N SER A 512 -38.95 -0.89 23.39
CA SER A 512 -37.68 -0.16 23.44
C SER A 512 -37.89 1.32 23.79
N GLY A 513 -36.86 2.02 24.29
CA GLY A 513 -36.80 3.48 24.15
C GLY A 513 -37.11 4.40 25.35
N ILE A 514 -36.92 3.97 26.59
CA ILE A 514 -37.05 4.85 27.77
C ILE A 514 -35.81 5.79 27.90
N GLY A 515 -35.78 6.89 27.16
CA GLY A 515 -35.04 8.10 27.57
C GLY A 515 -33.50 8.14 27.63
N LEU A 516 -32.69 7.16 27.16
CA LEU A 516 -31.26 7.28 26.68
C LEU A 516 -30.72 5.86 26.23
N PRO A 517 -29.48 5.69 25.66
CA PRO A 517 -29.20 4.82 24.51
C PRO A 517 -29.14 3.31 24.81
N GLN A 518 -29.68 2.54 23.86
CA GLN A 518 -29.45 1.11 23.61
C GLN A 518 -29.80 0.09 24.72
N TYR A 519 -30.70 -0.82 24.31
CA TYR A 519 -31.04 -2.17 24.85
C TYR A 519 -32.11 -2.32 25.95
N SER A 520 -33.27 -2.81 25.49
CA SER A 520 -33.87 -4.06 25.97
C SER A 520 -34.75 -4.62 24.82
N SER A 521 -34.39 -5.77 24.24
CA SER A 521 -35.12 -6.40 23.13
C SER A 521 -36.00 -7.56 23.60
N THR A 522 -36.35 -7.62 24.89
CA THR A 522 -37.07 -8.77 25.43
C THR A 522 -38.56 -8.66 25.11
N ALA A 523 -39.07 -9.63 24.36
CA ALA A 523 -40.48 -9.82 24.20
C ALA A 523 -41.11 -10.17 25.55
N ALA A 524 -41.85 -9.24 26.14
CA ALA A 524 -42.37 -9.37 27.51
C ALA A 524 -43.87 -9.09 27.53
N ILE A 525 -44.62 -9.95 28.24
CA ILE A 525 -46.04 -9.74 28.47
C ILE A 525 -46.27 -8.58 29.44
N LYS A 526 -45.36 -8.37 30.40
CA LYS A 526 -45.39 -7.25 31.35
C LYS A 526 -44.02 -6.60 31.51
N GLN A 527 -44.02 -5.27 31.63
CA GLN A 527 -42.84 -4.45 31.82
C GLN A 527 -43.07 -3.41 32.93
N TYR A 528 -42.24 -3.42 33.97
CA TYR A 528 -42.26 -2.39 35.01
C TYR A 528 -41.32 -1.23 34.66
N VAL A 529 -41.75 0.00 34.95
CA VAL A 529 -41.01 1.25 34.69
C VAL A 529 -41.24 2.22 35.84
N THR A 530 -40.16 2.72 36.42
CA THR A 530 -40.20 3.75 37.47
C THR A 530 -39.30 4.90 37.06
N PRO A 531 -39.86 6.03 36.60
CA PRO A 531 -39.09 7.20 36.21
C PRO A 531 -38.24 7.75 37.36
N VAL A 532 -37.00 8.13 37.09
CA VAL A 532 -36.18 8.93 38.03
C VAL A 532 -36.41 10.44 37.88
N VAL A 533 -37.02 10.87 36.76
CA VAL A 533 -37.37 12.27 36.47
C VAL A 533 -38.78 12.29 35.89
N SER A 534 -39.63 13.25 36.30
CA SER A 534 -40.94 13.39 35.68
C SER A 534 -40.79 13.90 34.26
N GLY A 535 -41.52 13.34 33.30
CA GLY A 535 -41.42 13.76 31.91
C GLY A 535 -42.09 12.82 30.92
N ASP A 536 -41.86 13.10 29.65
CA ASP A 536 -42.36 12.29 28.54
C ASP A 536 -41.41 11.12 28.27
N TYR A 537 -41.98 9.92 28.32
CA TYR A 537 -41.32 8.65 28.07
C TYR A 537 -41.88 8.00 26.81
N TYR A 538 -40.97 7.57 25.94
CA TYR A 538 -41.29 7.03 24.63
C TYR A 538 -41.08 5.51 24.63
N PHE A 539 -41.99 4.79 24.00
CA PHE A 539 -41.99 3.33 23.89
C PHE A 539 -42.07 2.99 22.41
N GLY A 540 -40.99 2.47 21.83
CA GLY A 540 -40.94 1.90 20.50
C GLY A 540 -41.30 0.43 20.54
N LEU A 541 -42.38 0.06 19.86
CA LEU A 541 -42.93 -1.29 19.82
C LEU A 541 -42.57 -1.94 18.49
N SER A 542 -41.89 -3.08 18.53
CA SER A 542 -41.45 -3.77 17.31
C SER A 542 -41.59 -5.28 17.43
N SER A 543 -41.79 -5.99 16.31
CA SER A 543 -41.81 -7.45 16.31
C SER A 543 -41.19 -8.04 15.05
N ALA A 544 -40.55 -9.20 15.17
CA ALA A 544 -40.08 -9.97 14.02
C ALA A 544 -41.23 -10.62 13.22
N THR A 545 -42.46 -10.59 13.75
CA THR A 545 -43.66 -11.06 13.07
C THR A 545 -44.67 -9.93 12.95
N LYS A 546 -45.21 -9.73 11.75
CA LYS A 546 -46.28 -8.77 11.48
C LYS A 546 -47.59 -9.17 12.16
N GLY A 547 -48.39 -8.20 12.58
CA GLY A 547 -49.69 -8.46 13.22
C GLY A 547 -50.16 -7.35 14.14
N ASN A 548 -51.38 -7.50 14.67
CA ASN A 548 -51.98 -6.50 15.55
C ASN A 548 -51.55 -6.70 17.00
N TYR A 549 -51.37 -5.61 17.75
CA TYR A 549 -51.06 -5.65 19.17
C TYR A 549 -51.93 -4.68 19.99
N THR A 550 -51.88 -4.86 21.31
CA THR A 550 -52.39 -3.89 22.29
C THR A 550 -51.34 -3.64 23.37
N ILE A 551 -51.34 -2.44 23.94
CA ILE A 551 -50.54 -2.09 25.13
C ILE A 551 -51.42 -1.39 26.17
N GLN A 552 -51.38 -1.88 27.40
CA GLN A 552 -52.09 -1.32 28.55
C GLN A 552 -51.10 -0.83 29.61
N SER A 553 -51.36 0.32 30.24
CA SER A 553 -50.53 0.88 31.32
C SER A 553 -51.31 0.97 32.64
N ALA A 554 -50.65 0.78 33.78
CA ALA A 554 -51.22 0.93 35.14
C ALA A 554 -50.15 1.28 36.19
N LEU A 555 -50.56 1.61 37.43
CA LEU A 555 -49.65 1.77 38.59
C LEU A 555 -49.28 0.39 39.19
N ALA A 556 -48.04 0.25 39.68
CA ALA A 556 -47.59 -0.94 40.42
C ALA A 556 -47.84 -0.80 41.95
N ALA A 557 -47.99 -1.91 42.69
CA ALA A 557 -48.20 -1.92 44.14
C ALA A 557 -46.91 -2.33 44.88
N ASP A 558 -46.56 -1.60 45.96
CA ASP A 558 -45.30 -1.65 46.74
C ASP A 558 -45.50 -2.39 48.09
N ASP A 559 -44.59 -3.29 48.48
CA ASP A 559 -44.69 -4.13 49.69
C ASP A 559 -44.08 -3.52 50.97
N TYR A 560 -43.04 -2.67 50.86
CA TYR A 560 -42.41 -1.95 51.96
C TYR A 560 -41.87 -0.58 51.52
N ALA A 561 -42.51 0.50 51.99
CA ALA A 561 -42.06 1.84 51.64
C ALA A 561 -40.57 2.13 51.94
N GLY A 562 -39.87 2.74 50.98
CA GLY A 562 -38.45 3.17 51.08
C GLY A 562 -38.17 4.42 51.90
N ASN A 563 -38.92 4.61 52.99
CA ASN A 563 -38.75 5.75 53.87
C ASN A 563 -39.23 5.42 55.30
N ALA A 564 -39.15 6.40 56.21
CA ALA A 564 -39.49 6.22 57.62
C ALA A 564 -40.96 5.82 57.89
N SER A 565 -41.87 5.93 56.91
CA SER A 565 -43.26 5.43 57.00
C SER A 565 -43.39 3.93 56.77
N THR A 566 -42.27 3.22 56.52
CA THR A 566 -42.26 1.78 56.34
C THR A 566 -42.95 1.01 57.47
N SER A 567 -43.67 -0.06 57.10
CA SER A 567 -44.15 -1.06 58.04
C SER A 567 -43.08 -2.08 58.45
N GLY A 568 -41.94 -2.13 57.75
CA GLY A 568 -40.84 -3.07 57.98
C GLY A 568 -40.10 -2.84 59.29
N LYS A 569 -39.86 -3.90 60.06
CA LYS A 569 -39.11 -3.88 61.33
C LYS A 569 -38.20 -5.09 61.47
N ILE A 570 -36.96 -4.87 61.90
CA ILE A 570 -35.97 -5.93 62.16
C ILE A 570 -35.29 -5.70 63.52
N SER A 571 -35.06 -6.79 64.27
CA SER A 571 -34.37 -6.76 65.56
C SER A 571 -32.92 -7.23 65.40
N VAL A 572 -32.01 -6.77 66.26
CA VAL A 572 -30.63 -7.28 66.33
C VAL A 572 -30.65 -8.79 66.63
N GLY A 573 -29.98 -9.58 65.80
CA GLY A 573 -30.02 -11.06 65.76
C GLY A 573 -31.14 -11.65 64.91
N GLY A 574 -31.99 -10.83 64.29
CA GLY A 574 -33.14 -11.23 63.47
C GLY A 574 -32.90 -11.14 61.95
N LYS A 575 -33.88 -11.61 61.18
CA LYS A 575 -33.94 -11.56 59.71
C LYS A 575 -35.35 -11.23 59.20
N VAL A 576 -35.46 -10.57 58.04
CA VAL A 576 -36.74 -10.21 57.37
C VAL A 576 -36.63 -10.46 55.86
N GLU A 577 -37.74 -10.84 55.22
CA GLU A 577 -37.88 -11.07 53.78
C GLU A 577 -38.76 -9.98 53.14
N GLY A 578 -38.50 -9.65 51.87
CA GLY A 578 -39.26 -8.66 51.07
C GLY A 578 -39.06 -8.88 49.57
N VAL A 579 -39.75 -8.11 48.73
CA VAL A 579 -39.71 -8.22 47.27
C VAL A 579 -39.44 -6.85 46.65
N LEU A 580 -38.38 -6.73 45.86
CA LEU A 580 -38.18 -5.54 45.04
C LEU A 580 -39.03 -5.65 43.76
N GLU A 581 -40.04 -4.79 43.62
CA GLU A 581 -40.92 -4.72 42.44
C GLU A 581 -40.29 -4.01 41.25
N SER A 582 -39.24 -3.22 41.49
CA SER A 582 -38.45 -2.57 40.45
C SER A 582 -36.98 -2.45 40.85
N THR A 583 -36.13 -2.06 39.91
CA THR A 583 -34.69 -1.84 40.14
C THR A 583 -34.38 -0.59 40.98
N VAL A 584 -35.31 0.35 41.06
CA VAL A 584 -35.21 1.58 41.88
C VAL A 584 -36.03 1.49 43.15
N ASP A 585 -36.68 0.34 43.36
CA ASP A 585 -37.42 0.06 44.58
C ASP A 585 -36.47 -0.01 45.77
N ASN A 586 -36.98 0.41 46.92
CA ASN A 586 -36.20 0.52 48.14
C ASN A 586 -37.10 0.20 49.32
N ASP A 587 -36.70 -0.79 50.11
CA ASP A 587 -37.49 -1.25 51.23
C ASP A 587 -36.77 -0.91 52.52
N TRP A 588 -37.40 -0.10 53.36
CA TRP A 588 -36.80 0.28 54.65
C TRP A 588 -37.26 -0.64 55.77
N PHE A 589 -36.35 -1.03 56.65
CA PHE A 589 -36.62 -1.78 57.87
C PHE A 589 -36.11 -1.04 59.09
N ARG A 590 -37.00 -0.69 60.02
CA ARG A 590 -36.62 -0.04 61.28
C ARG A 590 -35.92 -1.01 62.22
N VAL A 591 -34.78 -0.62 62.78
CA VAL A 591 -33.99 -1.36 63.79
C VAL A 591 -33.54 -0.43 64.93
N ASP A 592 -33.55 -0.89 66.17
CA ASP A 592 -33.03 -0.13 67.31
C ASP A 592 -31.55 -0.52 67.58
N LEU A 593 -30.63 0.44 67.48
CA LEU A 593 -29.18 0.22 67.67
C LEU A 593 -28.65 1.02 68.87
N VAL A 594 -27.59 0.53 69.52
CA VAL A 594 -27.01 1.10 70.75
C VAL A 594 -25.70 1.81 70.43
N ALA A 595 -25.55 3.07 70.89
CA ALA A 595 -24.35 3.88 70.70
C ALA A 595 -23.07 3.13 71.11
N GLY A 596 -22.05 3.20 70.26
CA GLY A 596 -20.71 2.65 70.53
C GLY A 596 -20.59 1.13 70.42
N LYS A 597 -21.64 0.42 69.99
CA LYS A 597 -21.57 -1.00 69.64
C LYS A 597 -21.52 -1.18 68.13
N THR A 598 -20.60 -1.99 67.62
CA THR A 598 -20.56 -2.30 66.19
C THR A 598 -21.61 -3.36 65.82
N TYR A 599 -22.23 -3.24 64.65
CA TYR A 599 -23.21 -4.17 64.10
C TYR A 599 -22.86 -4.59 62.68
N ASP A 600 -23.07 -5.88 62.36
CA ASP A 600 -22.93 -6.44 61.02
C ASP A 600 -24.32 -6.62 60.38
N ILE A 601 -24.56 -5.98 59.25
CA ILE A 601 -25.82 -6.04 58.49
C ILE A 601 -25.53 -6.78 57.19
N SER A 602 -26.30 -7.80 56.83
CA SER A 602 -26.02 -8.66 55.66
C SER A 602 -27.27 -9.07 54.90
N CYS A 603 -27.12 -9.31 53.58
CA CYS A 603 -28.17 -9.86 52.73
C CYS A 603 -27.62 -11.02 51.88
N PRO A 604 -27.80 -12.29 52.30
CA PRO A 604 -27.15 -13.43 51.65
C PRO A 604 -27.81 -13.89 50.33
N ALA A 605 -29.09 -13.57 50.12
CA ALA A 605 -29.89 -13.97 48.95
C ALA A 605 -30.33 -12.74 48.14
N GLY A 606 -30.28 -12.82 46.80
CA GLY A 606 -30.78 -11.79 45.87
C GLY A 606 -29.81 -10.67 45.48
N GLN A 607 -28.61 -10.60 46.07
CA GLN A 607 -27.58 -9.55 45.86
C GLN A 607 -28.09 -8.09 45.76
N PRO A 608 -28.93 -7.59 46.69
CA PRO A 608 -29.31 -6.17 46.74
C PRO A 608 -28.25 -5.30 47.43
N GLN A 609 -28.22 -4.01 47.08
CA GLN A 609 -27.45 -2.99 47.80
C GLN A 609 -28.12 -2.67 49.15
N LEU A 610 -27.29 -2.45 50.18
CA LEU A 610 -27.74 -2.16 51.54
C LEU A 610 -27.39 -0.73 51.89
N THR A 611 -28.27 -0.07 52.62
CA THR A 611 -28.06 1.26 53.20
C THR A 611 -28.45 1.30 54.68
N VAL A 612 -27.87 2.21 55.46
CA VAL A 612 -28.30 2.53 56.82
C VAL A 612 -28.61 4.01 56.90
N HIS A 613 -29.75 4.36 57.48
CA HIS A 613 -30.23 5.73 57.65
C HIS A 613 -30.48 6.03 59.13
N ASP A 614 -30.34 7.29 59.52
CA ASP A 614 -30.66 7.75 60.88
C ASP A 614 -32.18 7.84 61.13
N ALA A 615 -32.57 8.23 62.34
CA ALA A 615 -33.97 8.41 62.73
C ALA A 615 -34.71 9.52 61.95
N GLN A 616 -33.97 10.41 61.27
CA GLN A 616 -34.50 11.47 60.43
C GLN A 616 -34.56 11.04 58.94
N GLY A 617 -34.07 9.84 58.61
CA GLY A 617 -34.02 9.31 57.25
C GLY A 617 -32.83 9.79 56.43
N ASN A 618 -31.78 10.34 57.06
CA ASN A 618 -30.55 10.68 56.34
C ASN A 618 -29.70 9.44 56.14
N LEU A 619 -29.17 9.25 54.93
CA LEU A 619 -28.24 8.17 54.60
C LEU A 619 -26.93 8.32 55.38
N LEU A 620 -26.53 7.26 56.08
CA LEU A 620 -25.30 7.20 56.88
C LEU A 620 -24.23 6.34 56.21
N VAL A 621 -24.60 5.17 55.68
CA VAL A 621 -23.67 4.24 55.02
C VAL A 621 -24.37 3.39 53.97
N THR A 622 -23.64 2.96 52.95
CA THR A 622 -24.11 2.09 51.85
C THR A 622 -23.04 1.07 51.46
N THR A 623 -23.42 -0.09 50.92
CA THR A 623 -22.45 -1.08 50.38
C THR A 623 -21.85 -0.65 49.03
N PRO A 624 -20.61 -1.07 48.68
CA PRO A 624 -19.98 -0.78 47.38
C PRO A 624 -20.59 -1.59 46.21
N GLN A 625 -20.51 -1.07 44.98
CA GLN A 625 -21.25 -1.56 43.80
C GLN A 625 -20.61 -2.70 42.96
N PHE A 626 -19.74 -3.56 43.50
CA PHE A 626 -19.09 -4.60 42.67
C PHE A 626 -19.23 -6.05 43.15
N PHE A 627 -19.40 -6.94 42.16
CA PHE A 627 -19.62 -8.37 42.22
C PHE A 627 -18.42 -9.15 42.80
N ASP A 628 -18.42 -9.38 44.11
CA ASP A 628 -17.90 -10.65 44.64
C ASP A 628 -18.53 -10.99 46.01
N ALA A 629 -18.57 -12.28 46.33
CA ALA A 629 -19.53 -12.91 47.24
C ALA A 629 -19.60 -12.33 48.67
N ARG A 630 -20.75 -11.68 48.96
CA ARG A 630 -21.38 -11.26 50.24
C ARG A 630 -21.39 -9.74 50.48
N MET A 631 -22.59 -9.15 50.35
CA MET A 631 -22.86 -7.74 50.67
C MET A 631 -23.20 -7.58 52.16
N ALA A 632 -22.29 -6.95 52.91
CA ALA A 632 -22.49 -6.65 54.32
C ALA A 632 -21.99 -5.24 54.68
N ILE A 633 -22.64 -4.60 55.66
CA ILE A 633 -22.24 -3.32 56.27
C ILE A 633 -21.83 -3.60 57.70
N GLN A 634 -20.70 -3.04 58.12
CA GLN A 634 -20.35 -2.91 59.52
C GLN A 634 -20.63 -1.47 59.96
N TYR A 635 -21.47 -1.28 60.99
CA TYR A 635 -21.90 0.05 61.41
C TYR A 635 -21.88 0.21 62.94
N THR A 636 -21.26 1.28 63.43
CA THR A 636 -21.24 1.67 64.84
C THR A 636 -22.02 2.98 65.02
N PRO A 637 -23.24 2.96 65.58
CA PRO A 637 -24.01 4.16 65.81
C PRO A 637 -23.34 5.04 66.87
N THR A 638 -23.42 6.35 66.69
CA THR A 638 -22.95 7.35 67.65
C THR A 638 -24.00 7.69 68.71
N THR A 639 -25.27 7.32 68.48
CA THR A 639 -26.40 7.57 69.38
C THR A 639 -27.28 6.32 69.50
N SER A 640 -27.79 6.02 70.70
CA SER A 640 -28.73 4.91 70.88
C SER A 640 -30.12 5.37 70.41
N ALA A 641 -30.55 4.89 69.23
CA ALA A 641 -31.75 5.36 68.56
C ALA A 641 -32.31 4.31 67.58
N ALA A 642 -33.43 4.66 66.96
CA ALA A 642 -33.94 3.95 65.80
C ALA A 642 -33.13 4.33 64.56
N TYR A 643 -32.74 3.32 63.79
CA TYR A 643 -32.11 3.42 62.48
C TYR A 643 -32.98 2.68 61.47
N TYR A 644 -32.77 2.94 60.18
CA TYR A 644 -33.47 2.26 59.10
C TYR A 644 -32.48 1.60 58.16
N ILE A 645 -32.68 0.32 57.89
CA ILE A 645 -31.88 -0.44 56.92
C ILE A 645 -32.65 -0.43 55.60
N GLY A 646 -32.09 0.19 54.57
CA GLY A 646 -32.66 0.17 53.23
C GLY A 646 -32.09 -0.99 52.42
N VAL A 647 -32.96 -1.71 51.72
CA VAL A 647 -32.60 -2.76 50.76
C VAL A 647 -33.08 -2.32 49.39
N HIS A 648 -32.19 -2.25 48.41
CA HIS A 648 -32.53 -1.84 47.05
C HIS A 648 -31.75 -2.64 46.01
N SER A 649 -32.16 -2.63 44.74
CA SER A 649 -31.47 -3.43 43.71
C SER A 649 -30.04 -2.91 43.45
N SER A 650 -29.11 -3.81 43.14
CA SER A 650 -27.69 -3.50 42.89
C SER A 650 -27.40 -2.85 41.53
N ILE A 651 -28.44 -2.56 40.73
CA ILE A 651 -28.30 -2.02 39.37
C ILE A 651 -28.72 -0.54 39.36
N ALA A 652 -27.88 0.31 39.96
CA ALA A 652 -28.05 1.76 39.88
C ALA A 652 -26.71 2.44 39.63
N SER A 653 -26.20 2.35 38.40
CA SER A 653 -25.22 3.28 37.87
C SER A 653 -25.89 4.18 36.83
N GLY A 654 -26.04 5.46 37.18
CA GLY A 654 -26.26 6.60 36.28
C GLY A 654 -27.55 6.61 35.43
N LEU A 655 -28.46 7.56 35.71
CA LEU A 655 -29.45 8.15 34.76
C LEU A 655 -30.34 7.21 33.90
N ILE A 656 -30.43 5.91 34.19
CA ILE A 656 -31.12 4.93 33.34
C ILE A 656 -32.35 4.34 34.06
N ALA A 657 -33.52 4.45 33.43
CA ALA A 657 -34.71 3.68 33.78
C ALA A 657 -34.49 2.22 33.37
N THR A 658 -34.25 1.33 34.33
CA THR A 658 -34.00 -0.08 34.03
C THR A 658 -35.32 -0.87 34.01
N SER A 659 -35.62 -1.45 32.85
CA SER A 659 -36.76 -2.33 32.61
C SER A 659 -36.50 -3.72 33.22
N TYR A 660 -37.30 -4.15 34.19
CA TYR A 660 -37.23 -5.50 34.79
C TYR A 660 -38.48 -6.33 34.44
N SER A 661 -38.30 -7.63 34.20
CA SER A 661 -39.37 -8.55 33.72
C SER A 661 -39.90 -9.51 34.80
N GLY A 662 -39.50 -9.36 36.06
CA GLY A 662 -39.92 -10.20 37.19
C GLY A 662 -40.06 -9.43 38.52
N SER A 663 -40.18 -10.13 39.64
CA SER A 663 -40.13 -9.59 41.02
C SER A 663 -38.94 -10.23 41.75
N ASN A 664 -38.10 -9.50 42.49
CA ASN A 664 -36.85 -10.03 43.07
C ASN A 664 -36.93 -10.20 44.61
N PRO A 665 -37.10 -11.44 45.13
CA PRO A 665 -37.17 -11.67 46.57
C PRO A 665 -35.78 -11.63 47.25
N TYR A 666 -35.70 -11.08 48.47
CA TYR A 666 -34.45 -11.02 49.26
C TYR A 666 -34.65 -11.35 50.75
N THR A 667 -33.54 -11.47 51.49
CA THR A 667 -33.56 -11.66 52.96
C THR A 667 -32.44 -10.86 53.63
N VAL A 668 -32.79 -9.88 54.47
CA VAL A 668 -31.85 -9.03 55.22
C VAL A 668 -31.71 -9.47 56.69
N ALA A 669 -30.52 -9.36 57.27
CA ALA A 669 -30.19 -9.76 58.64
C ALA A 669 -29.26 -8.76 59.35
N VAL A 670 -29.35 -8.66 60.69
CA VAL A 670 -28.53 -7.78 61.54
C VAL A 670 -27.93 -8.55 62.72
N ALA A 671 -26.63 -8.40 63.00
CA ALA A 671 -25.89 -9.04 64.10
C ALA A 671 -24.92 -8.04 64.80
N GLU A 672 -24.33 -8.39 65.96
CA GLU A 672 -23.28 -7.58 66.60
C GLU A 672 -21.89 -7.89 65.97
N GLY A 673 -21.11 -6.85 65.64
CA GLY A 673 -19.81 -6.89 64.94
C GLY A 673 -18.59 -6.53 65.81
N LYS A 674 -17.38 -6.48 65.23
CA LYS A 674 -16.10 -6.16 65.94
C LYS A 674 -15.74 -4.64 65.87
N PRO A 675 -14.87 -4.07 66.73
CA PRO A 675 -14.48 -2.64 66.66
C PRO A 675 -13.50 -2.32 65.52
N ASP A 676 -13.60 -1.13 64.92
CA ASP A 676 -12.87 -0.58 63.75
C ASP A 676 -12.00 0.65 64.14
N ASP A 677 -10.89 0.95 63.45
CA ASP A 677 -9.87 1.96 63.84
C ASP A 677 -9.90 3.30 63.07
N VAL A 678 -10.57 3.38 61.90
CA VAL A 678 -10.80 4.65 61.15
C VAL A 678 -12.24 4.78 60.61
N ALA A 679 -13.22 4.89 61.50
CA ALA A 679 -14.65 4.85 61.17
C ALA A 679 -15.27 6.03 60.36
N VAL A 680 -14.50 7.01 59.84
CA VAL A 680 -15.04 8.21 59.14
C VAL A 680 -14.09 8.70 58.02
N PRO A 681 -14.60 9.13 56.84
CA PRO A 681 -13.75 9.71 55.80
C PRO A 681 -12.92 10.88 56.31
N ARG A 682 -11.60 10.77 56.23
CA ARG A 682 -10.69 11.78 56.74
C ARG A 682 -10.42 12.82 55.65
N THR A 683 -10.64 14.10 55.95
CA THR A 683 -10.22 15.18 55.03
C THR A 683 -8.69 15.28 55.03
N VAL A 684 -8.09 15.25 53.84
CA VAL A 684 -6.64 15.36 53.63
C VAL A 684 -6.38 16.60 52.78
N ALA A 685 -5.52 17.47 53.26
CA ALA A 685 -5.06 18.61 52.48
C ALA A 685 -4.07 18.14 51.40
N LEU A 686 -4.06 18.81 50.24
CA LEU A 686 -3.07 18.54 49.20
C LEU A 686 -1.66 18.67 49.79
N GLY A 687 -0.81 17.68 49.52
CA GLY A 687 0.54 17.56 50.05
C GLY A 687 0.67 17.00 51.46
N ALA A 688 -0.42 16.69 52.16
CA ALA A 688 -0.35 16.05 53.48
C ALA A 688 -0.19 14.52 53.36
N GLU A 689 0.76 13.97 54.11
CA GLU A 689 0.96 12.52 54.25
C GLU A 689 0.09 11.99 55.40
N VAL A 690 -0.60 10.88 55.17
CA VAL A 690 -1.42 10.18 56.16
C VAL A 690 -1.02 8.71 56.26
N THR A 691 -1.08 8.16 57.46
CA THR A 691 -0.86 6.74 57.71
C THR A 691 -2.15 6.05 58.16
N GLY A 692 -2.34 4.79 57.78
CA GLY A 692 -3.46 3.95 58.22
C GLY A 692 -3.06 2.47 58.20
N ASN A 693 -3.93 1.63 58.77
CA ASN A 693 -3.85 0.18 58.71
C ASN A 693 -5.07 -0.36 57.95
N ASN A 694 -5.04 -1.63 57.55
CA ASN A 694 -6.19 -2.26 56.92
C ASN A 694 -6.42 -3.65 57.56
N GLU A 695 -7.37 -3.74 58.48
CA GLU A 695 -7.48 -4.76 59.52
C GLU A 695 -8.28 -6.00 59.04
N SER A 696 -9.00 -5.91 57.92
CA SER A 696 -9.82 -6.99 57.34
C SER A 696 -10.07 -6.84 55.83
N GLU A 697 -10.50 -7.92 55.13
CA GLU A 697 -10.83 -7.87 53.68
C GLU A 697 -12.04 -6.97 53.34
N SER A 698 -12.80 -6.55 54.36
CA SER A 698 -13.93 -5.63 54.30
C SER A 698 -13.58 -4.22 54.77
N ASP A 699 -12.35 -3.99 55.22
CA ASP A 699 -11.90 -2.69 55.69
C ASP A 699 -11.60 -1.75 54.51
N VAL A 700 -12.08 -0.51 54.61
CA VAL A 700 -11.98 0.50 53.56
C VAL A 700 -11.69 1.85 54.20
N ASP A 701 -10.46 2.32 54.02
CA ASP A 701 -10.08 3.66 54.43
C ASP A 701 -10.49 4.68 53.37
N GLN A 702 -11.13 5.76 53.80
CA GLN A 702 -11.62 6.79 52.90
C GLN A 702 -11.00 8.16 53.21
N PHE A 703 -10.53 8.83 52.16
CA PHE A 703 -9.93 10.15 52.22
C PHE A 703 -10.72 11.14 51.36
N LEU A 704 -10.99 12.33 51.88
CA LEU A 704 -11.64 13.41 51.13
C LEU A 704 -10.60 14.47 50.76
N VAL A 705 -10.54 14.83 49.48
CA VAL A 705 -9.65 15.86 48.94
C VAL A 705 -10.42 16.79 48.03
N THR A 706 -10.15 18.09 48.07
CA THR A 706 -10.77 19.08 47.17
C THR A 706 -9.84 19.35 46.00
N LEU A 707 -10.34 19.21 44.78
CA LEU A 707 -9.60 19.28 43.52
C LEU A 707 -10.23 20.33 42.58
N ASP A 708 -9.40 20.89 41.72
CA ASP A 708 -9.77 21.88 40.71
C ASP A 708 -9.89 21.23 39.33
N LYS A 709 -10.89 21.65 38.54
CA LYS A 709 -11.17 21.11 37.20
C LYS A 709 -9.96 21.25 36.26
N GLY A 710 -9.65 20.18 35.55
CA GLY A 710 -8.62 20.08 34.53
C GLY A 710 -7.20 20.00 35.09
N HIS A 711 -7.02 20.01 36.41
CA HIS A 711 -5.70 19.85 37.03
C HIS A 711 -5.31 18.38 37.07
N VAL A 712 -4.01 18.11 36.87
CA VAL A 712 -3.41 16.78 36.98
C VAL A 712 -2.92 16.57 38.41
N TYR A 713 -3.38 15.51 39.08
CA TYR A 713 -3.04 15.17 40.45
C TYR A 713 -2.27 13.85 40.55
N LYS A 714 -1.32 13.78 41.48
CA LYS A 714 -0.51 12.60 41.79
C LYS A 714 -0.88 11.99 43.13
N LEU A 715 -1.19 10.70 43.16
CA LEU A 715 -1.43 9.91 44.38
C LEU A 715 -0.21 9.04 44.66
N ALA A 716 0.44 9.26 45.81
CA ALA A 716 1.55 8.43 46.28
C ALA A 716 1.06 7.47 47.37
N LEU A 717 1.32 6.17 47.18
CA LEU A 717 1.00 5.10 48.13
C LEU A 717 2.23 4.23 48.43
N GLU A 718 2.57 4.08 49.71
CA GLU A 718 3.72 3.31 50.18
C GLU A 718 3.35 2.45 51.40
N ALA A 719 3.74 1.17 51.41
CA ALA A 719 3.60 0.34 52.60
C ALA A 719 4.76 0.63 53.57
N TYR A 720 4.47 0.92 54.85
CA TYR A 720 5.53 1.16 55.85
C TYR A 720 5.73 0.00 56.85
N GLU A 721 4.81 -0.96 56.91
CA GLU A 721 4.98 -2.24 57.63
C GLU A 721 4.91 -3.45 56.67
N ARG A 722 5.87 -4.38 56.78
CA ARG A 722 5.95 -5.57 55.91
C ARG A 722 5.08 -6.71 56.44
N GLY A 723 3.95 -6.97 55.76
CA GLY A 723 3.22 -8.23 55.86
C GLY A 723 3.92 -9.40 55.14
N SER A 724 3.36 -10.62 55.21
CA SER A 724 3.92 -11.86 54.64
C SER A 724 4.21 -11.83 53.12
N TYR A 725 3.68 -10.84 52.39
CA TYR A 725 3.82 -10.69 50.93
C TYR A 725 4.68 -9.50 50.49
N GLY A 726 5.25 -8.72 51.42
CA GLY A 726 6.30 -7.73 51.11
C GLY A 726 5.86 -6.29 50.76
N GLY A 727 4.57 -6.00 50.62
CA GLY A 727 4.02 -4.65 50.38
C GLY A 727 2.48 -4.62 50.27
N PHE A 728 1.89 -3.42 50.09
CA PHE A 728 0.44 -3.21 50.02
C PHE A 728 -0.15 -3.85 48.75
N TYR A 729 -1.17 -4.68 48.95
CA TYR A 729 -1.95 -5.38 47.93
C TYR A 729 -3.41 -4.99 48.07
N GLY A 730 -3.97 -4.35 47.05
CA GLY A 730 -5.31 -3.78 47.20
C GLY A 730 -5.85 -3.08 45.96
N LYS A 731 -6.89 -2.29 46.19
CA LYS A 731 -7.55 -1.49 45.15
C LYS A 731 -7.67 -0.05 45.62
N LEU A 732 -7.35 0.89 44.72
CA LEU A 732 -7.58 2.31 44.90
C LEU A 732 -8.71 2.76 43.98
N THR A 733 -9.67 3.51 44.52
CA THR A 733 -10.80 4.05 43.76
C THR A 733 -10.93 5.54 44.00
N ILE A 734 -11.25 6.29 42.95
CA ILE A 734 -11.44 7.73 42.99
C ILE A 734 -12.88 8.01 42.57
N ASP A 735 -13.65 8.56 43.51
CA ASP A 735 -15.04 8.94 43.29
C ASP A 735 -15.21 10.45 43.41
N ARG A 736 -16.16 10.98 42.66
CA ARG A 736 -16.68 12.32 42.93
C ARG A 736 -17.73 12.24 44.04
N VAL A 737 -17.57 13.03 45.11
CA VAL A 737 -18.54 13.05 46.22
C VAL A 737 -19.87 13.66 45.75
N ALA A 738 -19.81 14.71 44.95
CA ALA A 738 -20.98 15.24 44.26
C ALA A 738 -21.38 14.30 43.11
N GLY A 739 -22.57 13.70 43.19
CA GLY A 739 -23.09 12.80 42.15
C GLY A 739 -22.65 11.32 42.28
N ASN A 740 -21.80 10.99 43.26
CA ASN A 740 -21.39 9.61 43.59
C ASN A 740 -20.91 8.80 42.37
N THR A 741 -20.16 9.43 41.48
CA THR A 741 -19.68 8.84 40.21
C THR A 741 -18.26 8.32 40.40
N VAL A 742 -18.01 7.05 40.06
CA VAL A 742 -16.67 6.45 40.03
C VAL A 742 -15.97 6.92 38.77
N LEU A 743 -14.83 7.59 38.90
CA LEU A 743 -14.08 8.11 37.75
C LEU A 743 -12.97 7.16 37.32
N GLU A 744 -12.30 6.53 38.29
CA GLU A 744 -11.20 5.62 38.01
C GLU A 744 -11.06 4.53 39.08
N SER A 745 -10.66 3.34 38.65
CA SER A 745 -10.49 2.15 39.51
C SER A 745 -9.16 1.49 39.18
N LEU A 746 -8.17 1.67 40.03
CA LEU A 746 -6.79 1.21 39.83
C LEU A 746 -6.51 -0.04 40.68
N GLY A 747 -6.12 -1.13 40.03
CA GLY A 747 -5.63 -2.33 40.71
C GLY A 747 -4.20 -2.12 41.22
N VAL A 748 -3.97 -2.26 42.53
CA VAL A 748 -2.63 -2.12 43.12
C VAL A 748 -2.04 -3.51 43.30
N THR A 749 -1.18 -3.89 42.37
CA THR A 749 -0.63 -5.25 42.29
C THR A 749 0.60 -5.50 43.17
N ARG A 750 1.33 -4.47 43.65
CA ARG A 750 2.36 -4.50 44.73
C ARG A 750 3.09 -3.14 44.85
N SER A 751 3.02 -2.45 46.00
CA SER A 751 3.74 -1.18 46.21
C SER A 751 4.78 -1.25 47.34
N ASP A 752 5.98 -1.74 47.04
CA ASP A 752 7.09 -1.88 47.99
C ASP A 752 7.94 -0.59 48.13
N SER A 753 7.83 0.37 47.19
CA SER A 753 8.72 1.53 47.09
C SER A 753 8.06 2.84 46.61
N GLY A 754 6.80 3.08 46.99
CA GLY A 754 6.07 4.32 46.64
C GLY A 754 5.50 4.29 45.22
N ALA A 755 4.37 3.59 45.03
CA ALA A 755 3.64 3.66 43.77
C ALA A 755 3.02 5.06 43.62
N ALA A 756 3.19 5.68 42.45
CA ALA A 756 2.60 6.97 42.12
C ALA A 756 1.65 6.82 40.93
N TYR A 757 0.40 7.26 41.12
CA TYR A 757 -0.63 7.27 40.09
C TYR A 757 -1.02 8.71 39.77
N THR A 758 -1.31 9.01 38.50
CA THR A 758 -1.72 10.35 38.08
C THR A 758 -3.12 10.30 37.46
N PHE A 759 -3.96 11.27 37.77
CA PHE A 759 -5.29 11.42 37.18
C PHE A 759 -5.64 12.91 37.00
N VAL A 760 -6.58 13.20 36.11
CA VAL A 760 -7.10 14.54 35.87
C VAL A 760 -8.47 14.68 36.54
N ALA A 761 -8.67 15.75 37.29
CA ALA A 761 -9.99 16.06 37.81
C ALA A 761 -10.87 16.61 36.68
N ASP A 762 -11.88 15.85 36.27
CA ASP A 762 -12.84 16.23 35.23
C ASP A 762 -13.72 17.44 35.62
N GLU A 763 -13.92 17.68 36.92
CA GLU A 763 -14.63 18.82 37.47
C GLU A 763 -14.03 19.35 38.79
N ALA A 764 -14.37 20.58 39.17
CA ALA A 764 -13.95 21.14 40.45
C ALA A 764 -14.86 20.60 41.55
N GLY A 765 -14.29 20.16 42.69
CA GLY A 765 -15.08 19.69 43.81
C GLY A 765 -14.35 18.75 44.77
N VAL A 766 -15.12 18.11 45.65
CA VAL A 766 -14.59 17.13 46.61
C VAL A 766 -14.61 15.74 45.98
N TYR A 767 -13.44 15.10 46.02
CA TYR A 767 -13.21 13.73 45.57
C TYR A 767 -12.97 12.86 46.81
N ARG A 768 -13.48 11.63 46.74
CA ARG A 768 -13.26 10.58 47.73
C ARG A 768 -12.29 9.57 47.14
N ILE A 769 -11.21 9.32 47.85
CA ILE A 769 -10.23 8.30 47.50
C ILE A 769 -10.37 7.17 48.51
N SER A 770 -10.74 5.99 48.04
CA SER A 770 -10.92 4.81 48.90
C SER A 770 -9.82 3.80 48.66
N LEU A 771 -9.22 3.33 49.76
CA LEU A 771 -8.18 2.30 49.80
C LEU A 771 -8.74 1.04 50.46
N ARG A 772 -8.58 -0.10 49.78
CA ARG A 772 -9.04 -1.41 50.26
C ARG A 772 -7.95 -2.45 50.10
N SER A 773 -7.67 -3.23 51.16
CA SER A 773 -6.80 -4.41 51.07
C SER A 773 -7.53 -5.60 50.43
N SER A 774 -6.82 -6.37 49.60
CA SER A 774 -7.30 -7.63 49.03
C SER A 774 -6.76 -8.87 49.76
N THR A 775 -6.06 -8.70 50.89
CA THR A 775 -5.38 -9.81 51.61
C THR A 775 -5.53 -9.77 53.14
N TYR A 776 -5.46 -10.95 53.76
CA TYR A 776 -5.76 -11.26 55.18
C TYR A 776 -4.70 -10.80 56.23
N SER A 777 -4.00 -9.68 56.03
CA SER A 777 -3.00 -9.21 57.00
C SER A 777 -3.13 -7.71 57.26
N ALA A 778 -3.17 -7.30 58.54
CA ALA A 778 -2.99 -5.90 58.93
C ALA A 778 -1.69 -5.36 58.31
N GLN A 779 -1.79 -4.40 57.40
CA GLN A 779 -0.64 -3.73 56.76
C GLN A 779 -0.76 -2.23 56.94
N GLY A 780 0.27 -1.60 57.50
CA GLY A 780 0.37 -0.15 57.60
C GLY A 780 0.82 0.49 56.28
N TYR A 781 0.13 1.55 55.83
CA TYR A 781 0.45 2.32 54.62
C TYR A 781 0.62 3.82 54.90
N ARG A 782 1.29 4.52 53.98
CA ARG A 782 1.41 5.98 53.85
C ARG A 782 0.76 6.40 52.54
N PHE A 783 -0.08 7.42 52.60
CA PHE A 783 -0.84 7.93 51.46
C PHE A 783 -0.72 9.46 51.37
N LYS A 784 -0.63 9.99 50.15
CA LYS A 784 -0.51 11.43 49.89
C LYS A 784 -1.10 11.77 48.52
N VAL A 785 -1.80 12.90 48.42
CA VAL A 785 -2.29 13.48 47.15
C VAL A 785 -1.61 14.81 46.91
N GLU A 786 -1.05 15.01 45.72
CA GLU A 786 -0.34 16.23 45.32
C GLU A 786 -0.93 16.79 44.03
N ASP A 787 -1.09 18.11 43.94
CA ASP A 787 -1.31 18.79 42.66
C ASP A 787 0.03 18.86 41.94
N SER A 788 0.08 18.40 40.69
CA SER A 788 1.30 18.50 39.86
C SER A 788 1.55 19.92 39.36
N GLY A 789 0.55 20.80 39.41
CA GLY A 789 0.55 22.14 38.83
C GLY A 789 0.29 22.17 37.32
N GLN A 790 0.03 21.02 36.68
CA GLN A 790 -0.26 20.89 35.26
C GLN A 790 -1.77 20.90 35.00
N LYS A 791 -2.19 21.39 33.82
CA LYS A 791 -3.57 21.33 33.34
C LYS A 791 -3.60 20.61 32.00
N ASP A 792 -4.60 19.75 31.82
CA ASP A 792 -4.88 19.00 30.59
C ASP A 792 -5.77 19.83 29.64
N ASP A 793 -5.37 19.98 28.38
CA ASP A 793 -6.10 20.73 27.36
C ASP A 793 -7.15 19.92 26.60
N TYR A 794 -7.00 18.59 26.46
CA TYR A 794 -7.99 17.69 25.85
C TYR A 794 -8.07 16.32 26.54
N ALA A 795 -9.26 15.98 27.02
CA ALA A 795 -9.46 14.77 27.81
C ALA A 795 -9.17 13.43 27.07
N ASN A 796 -8.63 12.48 27.84
CA ASN A 796 -8.35 11.10 27.42
C ASN A 796 -9.57 10.21 27.08
N THR A 797 -10.81 10.68 27.31
CA THR A 797 -12.04 9.88 27.24
C THR A 797 -13.15 10.52 26.40
N GLN A 798 -14.15 9.73 25.99
CA GLN A 798 -15.29 10.18 25.15
C GLN A 798 -16.51 10.62 25.98
N PRO A 799 -17.40 11.51 25.47
CA PRO A 799 -17.45 12.07 24.10
C PRO A 799 -16.71 13.41 23.95
N LEU A 800 -16.32 13.70 22.71
CA LEU A 800 -15.20 14.59 22.36
C LEU A 800 -15.68 15.95 21.85
N THR A 801 -15.61 16.97 22.71
CA THR A 801 -15.44 18.34 22.23
C THR A 801 -13.95 18.65 22.22
N PRO A 802 -13.37 19.07 21.08
CA PRO A 802 -14.03 19.58 19.87
C PRO A 802 -14.14 18.58 18.68
N THR A 803 -15.10 18.86 17.78
CA THR A 803 -15.18 18.30 16.43
C THR A 803 -14.45 19.22 15.45
N ILE A 804 -13.55 18.68 14.63
CA ILE A 804 -12.79 19.44 13.63
C ILE A 804 -13.41 19.25 12.24
N ALA A 805 -13.62 20.35 11.51
CA ALA A 805 -14.15 20.31 10.15
C ALA A 805 -13.01 20.24 9.11
N PRO A 806 -13.29 19.73 7.89
CA PRO A 806 -12.33 19.78 6.78
C PRO A 806 -11.85 21.21 6.51
N GLY A 807 -10.54 21.42 6.46
CA GLY A 807 -9.89 22.71 6.27
C GLY A 807 -9.48 23.42 7.57
N ASP A 808 -10.01 23.01 8.73
CA ASP A 808 -9.67 23.61 10.01
C ASP A 808 -8.35 23.09 10.58
N LYS A 809 -7.75 23.92 11.46
CA LYS A 809 -6.57 23.58 12.26
C LYS A 809 -6.91 23.68 13.74
N LEU A 810 -6.41 22.74 14.54
CA LEU A 810 -6.62 22.70 15.99
C LEU A 810 -5.28 22.50 16.70
N ALA A 811 -4.96 23.36 17.66
CA ALA A 811 -3.76 23.20 18.50
C ALA A 811 -4.06 22.35 19.72
N GLY A 812 -3.12 21.50 20.14
CA GLY A 812 -3.16 20.75 21.39
C GLY A 812 -1.79 20.48 21.99
N ALA A 813 -1.75 19.95 23.21
CA ALA A 813 -0.54 19.69 23.95
C ALA A 813 -0.65 18.42 24.80
N LEU A 814 0.37 17.58 24.74
CA LEU A 814 0.52 16.48 25.67
C LEU A 814 1.12 17.04 26.96
N ASP A 815 0.29 17.24 27.96
CA ASP A 815 0.55 18.00 29.17
C ASP A 815 1.17 17.15 30.29
N TYR A 816 0.93 15.83 30.30
CA TYR A 816 1.52 14.90 31.26
C TYR A 816 1.87 13.52 30.70
N GLN A 817 2.63 12.72 31.46
CA GLN A 817 3.07 11.41 30.97
C GLN A 817 1.89 10.44 30.90
N GLY A 818 1.59 9.92 29.71
CA GLY A 818 0.42 9.07 29.46
C GLY A 818 -0.83 9.85 29.06
N ASP A 819 -0.68 11.14 28.77
CA ASP A 819 -1.71 11.99 28.20
C ASP A 819 -2.08 11.57 26.77
N ILE A 820 -3.38 11.61 26.45
CA ILE A 820 -3.94 11.18 25.17
C ILE A 820 -5.06 12.13 24.76
N ASP A 821 -4.77 13.03 23.84
CA ASP A 821 -5.78 13.94 23.33
C ASP A 821 -6.70 13.20 22.35
N VAL A 822 -8.01 13.39 22.51
CA VAL A 822 -8.99 12.72 21.68
C VAL A 822 -9.90 13.73 20.97
N PHE A 823 -10.03 13.60 19.64
CA PHE A 823 -10.81 14.47 18.76
C PHE A 823 -11.83 13.71 17.93
N SER A 824 -12.84 14.41 17.40
CA SER A 824 -13.82 13.85 16.46
C SER A 824 -13.75 14.52 15.09
N ILE A 825 -13.83 13.73 14.02
CA ILE A 825 -13.94 14.22 12.63
C ILE A 825 -15.26 13.72 12.05
N ALA A 826 -16.08 14.64 11.54
CA ALA A 826 -17.26 14.28 10.76
C ALA A 826 -16.84 14.04 9.30
N VAL A 827 -17.21 12.87 8.77
CA VAL A 827 -16.81 12.42 7.42
C VAL A 827 -18.06 11.97 6.69
N GLN A 828 -18.24 12.39 5.44
CA GLN A 828 -19.37 11.94 4.62
C GLN A 828 -19.03 10.63 3.88
N ALA A 829 -20.06 9.87 3.50
CA ALA A 829 -19.90 8.65 2.71
C ALA A 829 -19.19 8.92 1.38
N GLY A 830 -18.16 8.13 1.08
CA GLY A 830 -17.31 8.28 -0.10
C GLY A 830 -16.23 9.34 0.05
N GLN A 831 -16.19 10.11 1.15
CA GLN A 831 -15.11 11.06 1.36
C GLN A 831 -13.82 10.36 1.81
N THR A 832 -12.72 10.75 1.17
CA THR A 832 -11.35 10.45 1.58
C THR A 832 -10.80 11.66 2.31
N MET A 833 -10.40 11.46 3.56
CA MET A 833 -9.88 12.50 4.44
C MET A 833 -8.40 12.25 4.74
N ASN A 834 -7.61 13.32 4.77
CA ASN A 834 -6.24 13.33 5.26
C ASN A 834 -6.15 14.13 6.56
N VAL A 835 -5.57 13.53 7.60
CA VAL A 835 -5.35 14.14 8.91
C VAL A 835 -3.86 14.25 9.17
N ALA A 836 -3.35 15.47 9.36
CA ALA A 836 -1.92 15.77 9.55
C ALA A 836 -1.62 16.28 10.96
N LEU A 837 -0.50 15.86 11.55
CA LEU A 837 0.03 16.35 12.84
C LEU A 837 1.28 17.21 12.65
N TYR A 838 1.15 18.51 12.86
CA TYR A 838 2.22 19.48 12.73
C TYR A 838 2.94 19.70 14.05
N GLY A 839 4.26 19.51 14.01
CA GLY A 839 5.16 19.57 15.15
C GLY A 839 6.18 20.71 15.10
N ALA A 840 7.26 20.57 15.87
CA ALA A 840 8.37 21.53 15.88
C ALA A 840 9.01 21.74 14.50
N ALA A 841 9.16 20.67 13.69
CA ALA A 841 9.74 20.75 12.34
C ALA A 841 8.94 21.65 11.39
N SER A 842 7.64 21.81 11.63
CA SER A 842 6.76 22.68 10.85
C SER A 842 6.69 24.13 11.36
N GLY A 843 7.27 24.39 12.54
CA GLY A 843 7.11 25.64 13.27
C GLY A 843 5.75 25.81 13.96
N LEU A 844 4.88 24.79 13.95
CA LEU A 844 3.53 24.82 14.51
C LEU A 844 3.35 23.91 15.75
N GLY A 845 4.39 23.80 16.57
CA GLY A 845 4.37 23.02 17.81
C GLY A 845 5.76 22.88 18.43
N THR A 846 5.89 22.06 19.47
CA THR A 846 7.18 21.72 20.10
C THR A 846 7.51 20.23 20.06
N LEU A 847 6.54 19.37 19.69
CA LEU A 847 6.74 17.93 19.55
C LEU A 847 6.99 17.54 18.11
N ASP A 848 7.83 16.54 17.86
CA ASP A 848 8.00 15.87 16.56
C ASP A 848 7.97 14.35 16.77
N THR A 849 8.03 13.59 15.68
CA THR A 849 7.99 12.12 15.67
C THR A 849 9.12 11.46 16.47
N GLY A 850 10.31 12.06 16.50
CA GLY A 850 11.42 11.64 17.37
C GLY A 850 11.14 11.80 18.87
N ALA A 851 10.16 12.63 19.24
CA ALA A 851 9.67 12.79 20.61
C ALA A 851 8.48 11.86 20.94
N GLY A 852 8.04 11.03 19.99
CA GLY A 852 7.01 10.01 20.17
C GLY A 852 5.57 10.44 19.83
N LEU A 853 5.36 11.64 19.26
CA LEU A 853 4.04 12.11 18.82
C LEU A 853 3.47 11.21 17.70
N LYS A 854 2.29 10.62 17.93
CA LYS A 854 1.68 9.62 17.03
C LYS A 854 0.15 9.56 17.16
N PHE A 855 -0.48 8.90 16.19
CA PHE A 855 -1.90 8.50 16.27
C PHE A 855 -2.06 7.12 16.95
N GLU A 856 -3.08 6.93 17.78
CA GLU A 856 -3.44 5.63 18.41
C GLU A 856 -4.65 4.93 17.75
N SER A 857 -4.89 5.18 16.46
CA SER A 857 -6.05 4.67 15.72
C SER A 857 -5.91 3.20 15.24
N LEU A 858 -7.06 2.51 15.07
CA LEU A 858 -7.19 1.19 14.41
C LEU A 858 -6.71 1.17 12.95
N TYR A 859 -6.57 2.34 12.30
CA TYR A 859 -6.29 2.46 10.86
C TYR A 859 -4.81 2.67 10.52
N GLY A 860 -3.93 2.87 11.52
CA GLY A 860 -2.49 3.06 11.32
C GLY A 860 -2.11 4.39 10.65
N GLY A 861 -1.16 5.13 11.23
CA GLY A 861 -0.60 6.34 10.59
C GLY A 861 0.60 6.03 9.69
N PHE A 862 0.87 6.90 8.72
CA PHE A 862 2.10 6.89 7.92
C PHE A 862 2.75 8.28 7.96
N TYR A 863 3.97 8.41 7.43
CA TYR A 863 4.74 9.66 7.50
C TYR A 863 4.95 10.21 6.10
N ALA A 864 4.69 11.51 5.91
CA ALA A 864 5.17 12.27 4.77
C ALA A 864 6.15 13.33 5.30
N GLY A 865 7.45 13.15 5.03
CA GLY A 865 8.49 13.96 5.66
C GLY A 865 8.56 13.73 7.18
N ASN A 866 8.49 14.81 7.97
CA ASN A 866 8.47 14.76 9.44
C ASN A 866 7.04 14.89 10.02
N VAL A 867 6.02 14.91 9.17
CA VAL A 867 4.63 15.11 9.57
C VAL A 867 3.91 13.76 9.52
N PRO A 868 3.32 13.29 10.64
CA PRO A 868 2.42 12.13 10.62
C PRO A 868 1.13 12.46 9.88
N HIS A 869 0.73 11.56 9.01
CA HIS A 869 -0.52 11.58 8.26
C HIS A 869 -1.36 10.34 8.55
N LEU A 870 -2.68 10.51 8.60
CA LEU A 870 -3.66 9.44 8.65
C LEU A 870 -4.68 9.70 7.53
N VAL A 871 -4.73 8.80 6.56
CA VAL A 871 -5.69 8.86 5.45
C VAL A 871 -6.67 7.71 5.58
N PHE A 872 -7.96 8.01 5.46
CA PHE A 872 -9.02 7.02 5.45
C PHE A 872 -10.15 7.47 4.52
N THR A 873 -10.87 6.49 3.98
CA THR A 873 -12.10 6.71 3.22
C THR A 873 -13.25 6.10 4.00
N SER A 874 -14.31 6.86 4.24
CA SER A 874 -15.51 6.31 4.87
C SER A 874 -16.50 5.84 3.82
N SER A 875 -17.09 4.66 4.00
CA SER A 875 -18.22 4.20 3.17
C SER A 875 -19.58 4.71 3.67
N THR A 876 -19.62 5.38 4.82
CA THR A 876 -20.82 5.94 5.46
C THR A 876 -20.55 7.28 6.13
N ASP A 877 -21.59 8.08 6.39
CA ASP A 877 -21.45 9.26 7.24
C ASP A 877 -21.10 8.81 8.67
N THR A 878 -19.94 9.20 9.16
CA THR A 878 -19.42 8.69 10.43
C THR A 878 -18.66 9.77 11.20
N ILE A 879 -18.61 9.61 12.52
CA ILE A 879 -17.71 10.37 13.38
C ILE A 879 -16.51 9.47 13.67
N ILE A 880 -15.34 9.85 13.16
CA ILE A 880 -14.10 9.11 13.40
C ILE A 880 -13.38 9.71 14.59
N PRO A 881 -13.15 8.93 15.67
CA PRO A 881 -12.32 9.39 16.77
C PRO A 881 -10.84 9.31 16.41
N ILE A 882 -10.13 10.42 16.62
CA ILE A 882 -8.69 10.52 16.46
C ILE A 882 -8.07 10.62 17.84
N ARG A 883 -7.12 9.74 18.15
CA ARG A 883 -6.35 9.76 19.40
C ARG A 883 -4.92 10.18 19.08
N VAL A 884 -4.42 11.19 19.74
CA VAL A 884 -3.02 11.64 19.67
C VAL A 884 -2.36 11.29 20.99
N SER A 885 -1.19 10.67 20.93
CA SER A 885 -0.41 10.37 22.14
C SER A 885 1.08 10.56 21.92
N GLY A 886 1.85 10.54 23.00
CA GLY A 886 3.29 10.72 22.94
C GLY A 886 4.02 10.31 24.20
N SER A 887 5.33 10.07 24.05
CA SER A 887 6.22 9.74 25.17
C SER A 887 6.84 10.97 25.84
N ASN A 888 6.74 12.15 25.22
CA ASN A 888 7.24 13.42 25.72
C ASN A 888 6.13 14.47 25.72
N LEU A 889 6.30 15.49 26.56
CA LEU A 889 5.35 16.58 26.72
C LEU A 889 5.61 17.73 25.74
N GLY A 890 4.56 18.37 25.26
CA GLY A 890 4.66 19.54 24.38
C GLY A 890 3.49 19.69 23.42
N SER A 891 3.55 20.73 22.58
CA SER A 891 2.44 21.13 21.70
C SER A 891 2.54 20.61 20.27
N TYR A 892 1.40 20.52 19.59
CA TYR A 892 1.23 20.17 18.18
C TYR A 892 0.00 20.86 17.58
N VAL A 893 -0.15 20.80 16.25
CA VAL A 893 -1.34 21.25 15.53
C VAL A 893 -1.89 20.14 14.63
N LEU A 894 -3.16 19.79 14.81
CA LEU A 894 -3.91 18.88 13.95
C LEU A 894 -4.54 19.65 12.78
N GLN A 895 -4.47 19.13 11.56
CA GLN A 895 -5.20 19.65 10.39
C GLN A 895 -5.93 18.53 9.65
N VAL A 896 -7.15 18.80 9.22
CA VAL A 896 -7.95 17.85 8.43
C VAL A 896 -8.19 18.42 7.03
N THR A 897 -8.04 17.60 5.99
CA THR A 897 -8.23 18.00 4.58
C THR A 897 -9.07 16.96 3.85
N ASP A 898 -10.07 17.39 3.08
CA ASP A 898 -10.82 16.55 2.15
C ASP A 898 -10.04 16.42 0.84
N VAL A 899 -9.72 15.18 0.44
CA VAL A 899 -8.97 14.85 -0.78
C VAL A 899 -9.78 14.02 -1.78
N SER A 900 -11.09 13.89 -1.57
CA SER A 900 -11.98 12.99 -2.31
C SER A 900 -12.12 13.30 -3.80
N GLY A 901 -11.95 14.57 -4.19
CA GLY A 901 -12.10 15.03 -5.57
C GLY A 901 -10.82 14.90 -6.42
N ASP A 902 -9.73 14.43 -5.83
CA ASP A 902 -8.45 14.31 -6.53
C ASP A 902 -8.26 12.90 -7.10
N HIS A 903 -8.39 12.81 -8.42
CA HIS A 903 -8.21 11.57 -9.18
C HIS A 903 -7.01 11.64 -10.12
N ARG A 904 -6.15 12.67 -9.97
CA ARG A 904 -5.01 12.86 -10.85
C ARG A 904 -3.81 12.16 -10.23
N SER A 905 -3.16 11.28 -10.99
CA SER A 905 -1.87 10.76 -10.61
C SER A 905 -0.84 11.89 -10.48
N PRO A 906 0.04 11.87 -9.46
CA PRO A 906 1.07 12.87 -9.29
C PRO A 906 1.98 12.96 -10.49
N LYS A 907 2.21 14.18 -10.97
CA LYS A 907 3.04 14.44 -12.13
C LYS A 907 4.45 14.81 -11.69
N LEU A 908 5.43 14.14 -12.28
CA LEU A 908 6.84 14.52 -12.14
C LEU A 908 7.06 15.92 -12.75
N VAL A 909 7.43 16.89 -11.92
CA VAL A 909 7.75 18.29 -12.32
C VAL A 909 9.25 18.54 -12.42
N LYS A 910 10.08 17.76 -11.72
CA LYS A 910 11.55 17.86 -11.80
C LYS A 910 12.21 16.49 -11.63
N GLY A 911 13.15 16.17 -12.51
CA GLY A 911 13.80 14.87 -12.60
C GLY A 911 13.68 14.23 -14.00
N LEU A 912 13.80 15.03 -15.08
CA LEU A 912 13.99 14.51 -16.44
C LEU A 912 15.47 14.12 -16.61
N ALA A 913 15.76 13.01 -17.29
CA ALA A 913 17.08 12.35 -17.41
C ALA A 913 18.31 13.27 -17.26
N GLY A 914 19.32 12.85 -16.49
CA GLY A 914 20.44 13.74 -16.17
C GLY A 914 21.71 13.05 -15.66
N THR A 915 22.69 13.85 -15.30
CA THR A 915 24.03 13.38 -14.90
C THR A 915 24.22 13.54 -13.38
N PHE A 916 24.52 12.45 -12.67
CA PHE A 916 24.59 12.39 -11.20
C PHE A 916 26.00 12.06 -10.72
N PHE A 917 26.37 12.52 -9.53
CA PHE A 917 27.65 12.18 -8.93
C PHE A 917 27.56 10.84 -8.22
N SER A 918 28.64 10.06 -8.25
CA SER A 918 28.75 8.89 -7.38
C SER A 918 28.57 9.31 -5.91
N GLY A 919 27.60 8.70 -5.23
CA GLY A 919 27.21 9.01 -3.84
C GLY A 919 26.23 10.19 -3.66
N SER A 920 25.67 10.76 -4.72
CA SER A 920 24.57 11.74 -4.64
C SER A 920 23.19 11.06 -4.65
N ASP A 921 22.19 11.74 -4.07
CA ASP A 921 20.80 11.27 -4.07
C ASP A 921 20.10 11.65 -5.39
N ILE A 922 19.33 10.72 -5.97
CA ILE A 922 18.34 11.06 -7.01
C ILE A 922 17.16 11.72 -6.30
N VAL A 923 16.84 12.96 -6.66
CA VAL A 923 15.70 13.68 -6.11
C VAL A 923 14.67 13.91 -7.21
N LEU A 924 13.57 13.17 -7.15
CA LEU A 924 12.40 13.34 -8.01
C LEU A 924 11.42 14.29 -7.31
N ALA A 925 10.95 15.32 -8.01
CA ALA A 925 9.94 16.23 -7.49
C ALA A 925 8.64 16.10 -8.28
N PHE A 926 7.54 16.05 -7.55
CA PHE A 926 6.18 15.92 -8.02
C PHE A 926 5.40 17.20 -7.74
N ASP A 927 4.29 17.39 -8.45
CA ASP A 927 3.47 18.60 -8.34
C ASP A 927 2.57 18.57 -7.11
N GLU A 928 2.45 17.41 -6.46
CA GLU A 928 1.63 17.15 -5.26
C GLU A 928 2.39 16.33 -4.20
N ALA A 929 1.87 16.34 -2.98
CA ALA A 929 2.46 15.66 -1.84
C ALA A 929 2.22 14.14 -1.93
N LEU A 930 3.26 13.37 -1.59
CA LEU A 930 3.33 11.93 -1.74
C LEU A 930 3.40 11.20 -0.40
N MET A 931 2.97 9.94 -0.44
CA MET A 931 3.08 8.96 0.64
C MET A 931 3.48 7.59 0.08
N PRO A 932 4.09 6.70 0.89
CA PRO A 932 4.25 5.30 0.50
C PRO A 932 2.88 4.66 0.23
N ALA A 933 2.77 3.84 -0.82
CA ALA A 933 1.50 3.18 -1.13
C ALA A 933 1.04 2.24 0.01
N ALA A 934 -0.27 2.09 0.19
CA ALA A 934 -0.88 1.36 1.32
C ALA A 934 -0.37 -0.09 1.48
N ASN A 935 0.03 -0.74 0.38
CA ASN A 935 0.55 -2.10 0.38
C ASN A 935 2.05 -2.20 0.72
N ARG A 936 2.81 -1.10 0.87
CA ARG A 936 4.24 -1.03 1.28
C ARG A 936 5.25 -1.98 0.59
N TYR A 937 4.86 -2.73 -0.45
CA TYR A 937 5.69 -3.76 -1.08
C TYR A 937 6.38 -3.31 -2.38
N GLY A 938 6.08 -2.12 -2.91
CA GLY A 938 6.74 -1.59 -4.09
C GLY A 938 8.20 -1.20 -3.80
N SER A 939 9.11 -1.60 -4.67
CA SER A 939 10.54 -1.24 -4.61
C SER A 939 10.96 -0.48 -5.85
N PHE A 940 11.77 0.56 -5.68
CA PHE A 940 12.50 1.10 -6.82
C PHE A 940 13.60 0.14 -7.21
N VAL A 941 13.97 0.14 -8.48
CA VAL A 941 15.06 -0.66 -9.03
C VAL A 941 15.93 0.24 -9.90
N VAL A 942 17.21 0.31 -9.58
CA VAL A 942 18.23 0.93 -10.43
C VAL A 942 18.95 -0.17 -11.18
N PHE A 943 18.97 -0.02 -12.48
CA PHE A 943 19.64 -0.92 -13.41
C PHE A 943 20.84 -0.20 -14.04
N ASP A 944 21.89 -0.93 -14.40
CA ASP A 944 22.96 -0.39 -15.25
C ASP A 944 22.56 -0.44 -16.74
N ALA A 945 23.43 0.06 -17.61
CA ALA A 945 23.23 0.09 -19.06
C ALA A 945 23.04 -1.31 -19.70
N SER A 946 23.42 -2.39 -19.00
CA SER A 946 23.18 -3.78 -19.43
C SER A 946 21.84 -4.33 -18.95
N GLY A 947 21.09 -3.57 -18.16
CA GLY A 947 19.83 -3.99 -17.54
C GLY A 947 20.01 -4.91 -16.33
N LYS A 948 21.21 -4.96 -15.75
CA LYS A 948 21.48 -5.64 -14.48
C LYS A 948 21.05 -4.75 -13.32
N VAL A 949 20.34 -5.32 -12.35
CA VAL A 949 19.97 -4.60 -11.12
C VAL A 949 21.23 -4.29 -10.32
N VAL A 950 21.46 -2.99 -10.10
CA VAL A 950 22.60 -2.48 -9.35
C VAL A 950 22.22 -2.22 -7.90
N THR A 951 21.01 -1.71 -7.69
CA THR A 951 20.43 -1.58 -6.35
C THR A 951 18.90 -1.56 -6.46
N SER A 952 18.24 -2.01 -5.40
CA SER A 952 16.79 -1.89 -5.24
C SER A 952 16.47 -1.69 -3.76
N ALA A 953 15.40 -0.95 -3.48
CA ALA A 953 14.92 -0.83 -2.11
C ALA A 953 13.41 -0.55 -2.09
N GLY A 954 12.74 -1.13 -1.10
CA GLY A 954 11.34 -0.85 -0.80
C GLY A 954 11.11 0.61 -0.39
N ALA A 955 9.90 1.09 -0.60
CA ALA A 955 9.48 2.42 -0.13
C ALA A 955 9.57 2.59 1.40
N ASP A 956 9.63 1.49 2.15
CA ASP A 956 9.81 1.42 3.60
C ASP A 956 11.29 1.45 4.05
N ASN A 957 12.25 1.32 3.13
CA ASN A 957 13.67 1.38 3.45
C ASN A 957 14.13 2.83 3.66
N SER A 958 13.91 3.33 4.88
CA SER A 958 14.28 4.70 5.31
C SER A 958 15.76 5.07 5.17
N THR A 959 16.65 4.12 4.93
CA THR A 959 18.09 4.39 4.73
C THR A 959 18.45 4.70 3.28
N GLN A 960 17.64 4.23 2.32
CA GLN A 960 17.86 4.42 0.88
C GLN A 960 16.77 5.24 0.20
N VAL A 961 15.53 5.20 0.72
CA VAL A 961 14.39 5.93 0.19
C VAL A 961 13.89 6.92 1.23
N ARG A 962 13.68 8.16 0.80
CA ARG A 962 12.97 9.16 1.60
C ARG A 962 11.86 9.77 0.74
N ILE A 963 10.62 9.45 1.09
CA ILE A 963 9.42 10.09 0.54
C ILE A 963 9.05 11.22 1.51
N ALA A 964 9.15 12.45 1.05
CA ALA A 964 8.91 13.63 1.87
C ALA A 964 8.21 14.72 1.04
N ASP A 965 7.02 15.09 1.47
CA ASP A 965 6.17 16.07 0.80
C ASP A 965 6.07 15.74 -0.70
N HIS A 966 6.55 16.65 -1.55
CA HIS A 966 6.48 16.56 -3.00
C HIS A 966 7.69 15.84 -3.62
N THR A 967 8.50 15.15 -2.81
CA THR A 967 9.79 14.61 -3.28
C THR A 967 10.02 13.16 -2.90
N VAL A 968 10.63 12.43 -3.83
CA VAL A 968 11.23 11.11 -3.59
C VAL A 968 12.75 11.26 -3.72
N SER A 969 13.46 11.06 -2.63
CA SER A 969 14.93 11.01 -2.61
C SER A 969 15.40 9.56 -2.55
N ILE A 970 16.22 9.15 -3.50
CA ILE A 970 16.81 7.81 -3.60
C ILE A 970 18.31 7.92 -3.47
N LYS A 971 18.86 7.36 -2.40
CA LYS A 971 20.29 7.38 -2.14
C LYS A 971 21.01 6.32 -2.97
N LEU A 972 21.88 6.76 -3.87
CA LEU A 972 22.68 5.86 -4.70
C LEU A 972 23.89 5.32 -3.93
N PRO A 973 24.31 4.06 -4.19
CA PRO A 973 25.56 3.53 -3.67
C PRO A 973 26.76 4.38 -4.12
N SER A 974 27.71 4.64 -3.21
CA SER A 974 28.95 5.36 -3.55
C SER A 974 29.92 4.56 -4.43
N THR A 975 29.52 3.36 -4.85
CA THR A 975 30.32 2.40 -5.63
C THR A 975 29.85 2.30 -7.08
N LEU A 976 28.87 3.10 -7.51
CA LEU A 976 28.43 3.09 -8.91
C LEU A 976 29.59 3.49 -9.84
N PRO A 977 29.93 2.66 -10.84
CA PRO A 977 30.89 3.01 -11.88
C PRO A 977 30.63 4.38 -12.52
N VAL A 978 31.66 5.23 -12.49
CA VAL A 978 31.68 6.48 -13.24
C VAL A 978 31.78 6.19 -14.74
N GLY A 979 31.03 6.93 -15.56
CA GLY A 979 31.02 6.79 -17.02
C GLY A 979 29.96 5.81 -17.55
N ALA A 980 29.16 5.21 -16.67
CA ALA A 980 28.09 4.29 -17.03
C ALA A 980 26.71 4.96 -16.97
N GLY A 981 25.85 4.58 -17.91
CA GLY A 981 24.42 4.90 -17.88
C GLY A 981 23.67 3.91 -16.99
N TYR A 982 22.64 4.40 -16.32
CA TYR A 982 21.74 3.67 -15.45
C TYR A 982 20.31 4.04 -15.80
N TYR A 983 19.35 3.21 -15.42
CA TYR A 983 17.95 3.60 -15.41
C TYR A 983 17.27 3.22 -14.10
N LEU A 984 16.42 4.10 -13.61
CA LEU A 984 15.62 3.93 -12.41
C LEU A 984 14.18 3.62 -12.82
N SER A 985 13.59 2.57 -12.25
CA SER A 985 12.17 2.24 -12.38
C SER A 985 11.54 2.05 -11.00
N ALA A 986 10.25 2.36 -10.88
CA ALA A 986 9.46 1.99 -9.71
C ALA A 986 8.03 1.61 -10.14
N PRO A 987 7.43 0.55 -9.57
CA PRO A 987 6.06 0.17 -9.85
C PRO A 987 5.06 1.18 -9.26
N ASP A 988 3.84 1.22 -9.78
CA ASP A 988 2.73 2.02 -9.25
C ASP A 988 2.44 1.77 -7.75
N SER A 989 2.87 0.61 -7.23
CA SER A 989 2.79 0.24 -5.81
C SER A 989 3.90 0.83 -4.93
N PHE A 990 4.80 1.66 -5.48
CA PHE A 990 5.90 2.27 -4.74
C PHE A 990 5.45 3.48 -3.90
N ALA A 991 4.72 4.43 -4.50
CA ALA A 991 4.20 5.60 -3.80
C ALA A 991 2.89 6.09 -4.45
N THR A 992 2.07 6.79 -3.66
CA THR A 992 0.84 7.45 -4.10
C THR A 992 0.85 8.91 -3.64
N ASP A 993 -0.06 9.75 -4.13
CA ASP A 993 -0.41 10.97 -3.40
C ASP A 993 -1.20 10.67 -2.11
N LEU A 994 -1.59 11.72 -1.40
CA LEU A 994 -2.45 11.67 -0.22
C LEU A 994 -3.91 11.26 -0.52
N ALA A 995 -4.35 11.30 -1.77
CA ALA A 995 -5.67 10.83 -2.22
C ALA A 995 -5.68 9.34 -2.62
N GLY A 996 -4.50 8.72 -2.75
CA GLY A 996 -4.31 7.33 -3.11
C GLY A 996 -4.04 7.08 -4.60
N ASN A 997 -3.85 8.11 -5.43
CA ASN A 997 -3.48 7.94 -6.83
C ASN A 997 -2.00 7.58 -6.95
N ALA A 998 -1.68 6.54 -7.71
CA ALA A 998 -0.31 6.03 -7.85
C ALA A 998 0.59 7.00 -8.60
N ILE A 999 1.87 7.07 -8.19
CA ILE A 999 2.90 7.65 -9.05
C ILE A 999 3.16 6.69 -10.21
N HIS A 1000 3.32 7.24 -11.42
CA HIS A 1000 3.71 6.45 -12.59
C HIS A 1000 5.18 6.74 -12.91
N LEU A 1001 6.06 5.82 -12.51
CA LEU A 1001 7.50 5.84 -12.79
C LEU A 1001 7.94 4.61 -13.62
N LEU A 1002 7.06 4.16 -14.51
CA LEU A 1002 7.23 2.95 -15.33
C LEU A 1002 8.08 3.18 -16.60
N ASP A 1003 8.26 4.44 -17.01
CA ASP A 1003 9.17 4.83 -18.10
C ASP A 1003 10.54 5.17 -17.50
N GLY A 1004 11.46 4.18 -17.51
CA GLY A 1004 12.74 4.23 -16.82
C GLY A 1004 13.49 5.58 -16.94
N PHE A 1005 13.70 6.24 -15.79
CA PHE A 1005 14.49 7.46 -15.70
C PHE A 1005 15.96 7.11 -15.94
N THR A 1006 16.49 7.48 -17.11
CA THR A 1006 17.90 7.26 -17.42
C THR A 1006 18.77 8.31 -16.78
N PHE A 1007 19.91 7.88 -16.22
CA PHE A 1007 20.88 8.79 -15.65
C PHE A 1007 22.30 8.26 -15.81
N ASP A 1008 23.26 9.15 -16.05
CA ASP A 1008 24.68 8.79 -16.12
C ASP A 1008 25.34 9.11 -14.78
N VAL A 1009 26.21 8.24 -14.27
CA VAL A 1009 27.04 8.55 -13.10
C VAL A 1009 28.38 9.10 -13.58
N VAL A 1010 28.75 10.30 -13.14
CA VAL A 1010 30.05 10.93 -13.46
C VAL A 1010 30.94 11.06 -12.24
N ALA A 1011 32.24 11.23 -12.48
CA ALA A 1011 33.18 11.57 -11.42
C ALA A 1011 32.88 12.97 -10.90
N ALA A 1012 32.97 13.14 -9.58
CA ALA A 1012 32.81 14.44 -8.92
C ALA A 1012 34.00 15.40 -9.14
N ALA A 1013 35.07 14.97 -9.81
CA ALA A 1013 36.38 15.62 -9.71
C ALA A 1013 36.58 16.80 -10.68
N THR A 1014 37.16 17.88 -10.14
CA THR A 1014 37.78 19.02 -10.81
C THR A 1014 39.29 18.78 -11.08
N SER A 1015 39.74 17.53 -11.11
CA SER A 1015 41.18 17.19 -11.15
C SER A 1015 41.45 15.98 -12.07
N PRO A 1016 42.45 16.09 -12.97
CA PRO A 1016 42.64 15.19 -14.12
C PRO A 1016 43.12 13.80 -13.72
N GLY A 1017 42.55 12.77 -14.36
CA GLY A 1017 43.08 11.41 -14.39
C GLY A 1017 43.99 11.19 -15.62
N PRO A 1018 44.83 10.14 -15.62
CA PRO A 1018 45.44 9.64 -16.85
C PRO A 1018 44.43 8.72 -17.58
N GLY A 1019 43.96 9.09 -18.77
CA GLY A 1019 43.02 8.25 -19.53
C GLY A 1019 42.01 9.05 -20.35
N ASN A 1020 41.05 8.34 -20.94
CA ASN A 1020 39.92 8.97 -21.63
C ASN A 1020 38.78 9.12 -20.61
N ASP A 1021 38.56 10.33 -20.08
CA ASP A 1021 37.64 10.57 -18.97
C ASP A 1021 36.30 11.18 -19.43
N LEU A 1022 35.24 10.96 -18.66
CA LEU A 1022 33.90 11.55 -18.87
C LEU A 1022 33.51 12.46 -17.69
N TYR A 1023 33.21 13.72 -17.99
CA TYR A 1023 32.82 14.76 -17.04
C TYR A 1023 31.40 15.26 -17.30
N ALA A 1024 30.73 15.81 -16.29
CA ALA A 1024 29.49 16.56 -16.46
C ALA A 1024 29.74 18.06 -16.51
N GLY A 1025 29.05 18.73 -17.43
CA GLY A 1025 28.89 20.18 -17.43
C GLY A 1025 27.98 20.64 -16.29
N ARG A 1026 28.32 21.75 -15.63
CA ARG A 1026 27.67 22.16 -14.37
C ARG A 1026 26.89 23.46 -14.49
N HIS A 1027 27.17 24.29 -15.48
CA HIS A 1027 26.56 25.62 -15.65
C HIS A 1027 26.66 26.51 -14.41
N ASP A 1028 27.69 26.30 -13.58
CA ASP A 1028 27.91 27.01 -12.32
C ASP A 1028 29.19 27.85 -12.36
N GLY A 1029 29.89 27.87 -13.50
CA GLY A 1029 31.14 28.62 -13.68
C GLY A 1029 32.37 27.77 -13.35
N SER A 1030 32.21 26.47 -13.21
CA SER A 1030 33.31 25.55 -12.91
C SER A 1030 34.37 25.51 -14.00
N ARG A 1031 35.62 25.31 -13.59
CA ARG A 1031 36.72 24.94 -14.48
C ARG A 1031 36.87 23.41 -14.50
N ILE A 1032 36.79 22.81 -15.68
CA ILE A 1032 36.93 21.38 -15.94
C ILE A 1032 38.24 21.17 -16.71
N ASP A 1033 39.10 20.28 -16.20
CA ASP A 1033 40.42 19.97 -16.76
C ASP A 1033 40.48 18.48 -17.07
N GLY A 1034 40.49 18.12 -18.36
CA GLY A 1034 40.50 16.72 -18.81
C GLY A 1034 41.82 16.02 -18.56
N GLY A 1035 42.94 16.75 -18.64
CA GLY A 1035 44.25 16.18 -18.43
C GLY A 1035 44.81 15.51 -19.68
N ALA A 1036 45.20 14.24 -19.55
CA ALA A 1036 45.90 13.51 -20.60
C ALA A 1036 45.07 12.33 -21.09
N GLY A 1037 44.74 12.35 -22.38
CA GLY A 1037 43.95 11.33 -23.05
C GLY A 1037 42.92 12.00 -23.94
N ARG A 1038 41.77 11.35 -24.13
CA ARG A 1038 40.62 11.90 -24.85
C ARG A 1038 39.46 12.06 -23.91
N ASP A 1039 39.17 13.29 -23.58
CA ASP A 1039 38.22 13.65 -22.53
C ASP A 1039 36.92 14.18 -23.13
N THR A 1040 35.83 13.80 -22.48
CA THR A 1040 34.48 14.15 -22.90
C THR A 1040 33.76 14.89 -21.80
N VAL A 1041 33.10 16.00 -22.11
CA VAL A 1041 32.14 16.65 -21.21
C VAL A 1041 30.73 16.45 -21.74
N ARG A 1042 29.82 16.02 -20.87
CA ARG A 1042 28.40 15.86 -21.20
C ARG A 1042 27.58 16.97 -20.57
N TYR A 1043 26.78 17.64 -21.39
CA TYR A 1043 25.85 18.70 -20.98
C TYR A 1043 24.40 18.24 -21.12
N ASP A 1044 23.53 18.68 -20.22
CA ASP A 1044 22.10 18.43 -20.33
C ASP A 1044 21.48 19.34 -21.41
N GLY A 1045 20.62 18.79 -22.30
CA GLY A 1045 20.00 19.54 -23.39
C GLY A 1045 20.56 19.17 -24.76
N THR A 1046 20.63 20.11 -25.72
CA THR A 1046 21.17 19.85 -27.08
C THR A 1046 22.36 20.74 -27.39
N ALA A 1047 23.16 20.38 -28.39
CA ALA A 1047 24.26 21.23 -28.85
C ALA A 1047 23.78 22.65 -29.24
N ALA A 1048 22.57 22.76 -29.80
CA ALA A 1048 21.99 24.03 -30.24
C ALA A 1048 21.67 25.01 -29.09
N THR A 1049 21.43 24.50 -27.88
CA THR A 1049 21.15 25.34 -26.70
C THR A 1049 22.41 25.84 -26.00
N HIS A 1050 23.59 25.34 -26.39
CA HIS A 1050 24.87 25.65 -25.77
C HIS A 1050 25.72 26.54 -26.67
N LYS A 1051 26.29 27.60 -26.09
CA LYS A 1051 27.23 28.48 -26.79
C LYS A 1051 28.64 28.12 -26.39
N VAL A 1052 29.36 27.47 -27.31
CA VAL A 1052 30.77 27.10 -27.17
C VAL A 1052 31.64 28.16 -27.83
N LYS A 1053 32.70 28.59 -27.13
CA LYS A 1053 33.65 29.59 -27.64
C LYS A 1053 35.06 29.27 -27.19
N ALA A 1054 36.01 29.25 -28.11
CA ALA A 1054 37.44 29.16 -27.78
C ALA A 1054 37.95 30.47 -27.15
N ALA A 1055 38.75 30.36 -26.09
CA ALA A 1055 39.29 31.50 -25.35
C ALA A 1055 40.65 31.98 -25.89
N GLY A 1056 41.30 31.23 -26.79
CA GLY A 1056 42.58 31.58 -27.42
C GLY A 1056 43.83 31.13 -26.65
N ASP A 1057 43.66 30.58 -25.46
CA ASP A 1057 44.71 29.96 -24.63
C ASP A 1057 44.68 28.42 -24.66
N GLY A 1058 43.87 27.85 -25.56
CA GLY A 1058 43.61 26.41 -25.65
C GLY A 1058 42.40 25.95 -24.82
N SER A 1059 41.74 26.83 -24.06
CA SER A 1059 40.51 26.53 -23.35
C SER A 1059 39.24 26.91 -24.14
N PHE A 1060 38.11 26.31 -23.75
CA PHE A 1060 36.79 26.62 -24.29
C PHE A 1060 35.85 27.06 -23.16
N THR A 1061 34.96 28.01 -23.43
CA THR A 1061 33.86 28.36 -22.54
C THR A 1061 32.55 27.79 -23.07
N VAL A 1062 31.72 27.21 -22.21
CA VAL A 1062 30.40 26.70 -22.56
C VAL A 1062 29.33 27.39 -21.74
N ALA A 1063 28.46 28.15 -22.41
CA ALA A 1063 27.38 28.90 -21.78
C ALA A 1063 25.98 28.34 -22.10
N TYR A 1064 25.08 28.38 -21.13
CA TYR A 1064 23.66 27.99 -21.26
C TYR A 1064 22.75 29.06 -20.65
N GLY A 1065 21.91 29.68 -21.49
CA GLY A 1065 21.00 30.75 -21.05
C GLY A 1065 21.73 31.90 -20.33
N ASN A 1066 21.25 32.25 -19.14
CA ASN A 1066 21.85 33.26 -18.24
C ASN A 1066 22.67 32.64 -17.11
N LEU A 1067 22.95 31.34 -17.17
CA LEU A 1067 23.75 30.67 -16.15
C LEU A 1067 25.24 31.00 -16.32
N PRO A 1068 26.03 30.96 -15.23
CA PRO A 1068 27.49 31.05 -15.32
C PRO A 1068 28.07 30.03 -16.31
N ALA A 1069 29.02 30.47 -17.14
CA ALA A 1069 29.63 29.64 -18.18
C ALA A 1069 30.80 28.83 -17.63
N ASP A 1070 30.84 27.54 -17.94
CA ASP A 1070 31.95 26.66 -17.55
C ASP A 1070 33.18 26.93 -18.42
N THR A 1071 34.37 26.64 -17.87
CA THR A 1071 35.66 26.72 -18.58
C THR A 1071 36.25 25.33 -18.74
N LEU A 1072 36.52 24.90 -19.97
CA LEU A 1072 37.00 23.57 -20.33
C LEU A 1072 38.45 23.64 -20.80
N VAL A 1073 39.31 22.81 -20.23
CA VAL A 1073 40.74 22.71 -20.57
C VAL A 1073 41.07 21.25 -20.87
N GLY A 1074 41.73 20.98 -22.01
CA GLY A 1074 42.08 19.62 -22.41
C GLY A 1074 40.85 18.71 -22.58
N ILE A 1075 39.78 19.23 -23.20
CA ILE A 1075 38.56 18.47 -23.51
C ILE A 1075 38.43 18.37 -25.02
N GLU A 1076 38.37 17.15 -25.55
CA GLU A 1076 38.31 16.90 -26.99
C GLU A 1076 36.86 16.77 -27.49
N ARG A 1077 35.91 16.39 -26.63
CA ARG A 1077 34.54 16.03 -27.04
C ARG A 1077 33.48 16.66 -26.12
N LEU A 1078 32.40 17.15 -26.72
CA LEU A 1078 31.17 17.49 -25.99
C LEU A 1078 30.02 16.61 -26.47
N THR A 1079 29.29 16.04 -25.53
CA THR A 1079 28.07 15.26 -25.79
C THR A 1079 26.87 15.88 -25.09
N PHE A 1080 25.67 15.57 -25.58
CA PHE A 1080 24.44 16.21 -25.13
C PHE A 1080 23.33 15.17 -24.94
N THR A 1081 22.53 15.29 -23.89
CA THR A 1081 21.47 14.31 -23.54
C THR A 1081 20.28 14.32 -24.51
N GLY A 1082 20.05 15.42 -25.23
CA GLY A 1082 18.93 15.60 -26.17
C GLY A 1082 19.09 14.96 -27.56
N GLY A 1083 20.14 14.18 -27.79
CA GLY A 1083 20.29 13.27 -28.94
C GLY A 1083 21.07 13.79 -30.16
N GLY A 1084 21.70 12.84 -30.88
CA GLY A 1084 22.19 12.94 -32.27
C GLY A 1084 23.48 13.73 -32.53
N ASP A 1085 23.62 14.92 -31.94
CA ASP A 1085 24.70 15.86 -32.27
C ASP A 1085 25.70 16.00 -31.12
N ALA A 1086 26.98 15.87 -31.43
CA ALA A 1086 28.11 16.12 -30.54
C ALA A 1086 29.02 17.21 -31.13
N LEU A 1087 29.89 17.81 -30.31
CA LEU A 1087 30.92 18.76 -30.77
C LEU A 1087 32.31 18.18 -30.55
N ALA A 1088 33.15 18.24 -31.57
CA ALA A 1088 34.57 17.93 -31.46
C ALA A 1088 35.36 19.23 -31.31
N LEU A 1089 36.17 19.33 -30.26
CA LEU A 1089 36.92 20.53 -29.87
C LEU A 1089 38.43 20.45 -30.20
N ASP A 1090 38.95 19.25 -30.50
CA ASP A 1090 40.33 18.98 -30.90
C ASP A 1090 40.60 19.39 -32.35
N VAL A 1091 40.51 20.69 -32.62
CA VAL A 1091 40.73 21.29 -33.94
C VAL A 1091 42.15 21.11 -34.49
N ASP A 1092 43.10 20.83 -33.60
CA ASP A 1092 44.48 20.45 -33.95
C ASP A 1092 44.72 18.93 -33.92
N GLY A 1093 43.80 18.18 -33.29
CA GLY A 1093 43.86 16.73 -33.15
C GLY A 1093 43.14 15.97 -34.27
N THR A 1094 42.59 14.80 -33.93
CA THR A 1094 41.94 13.89 -34.89
C THR A 1094 40.80 14.57 -35.64
N ALA A 1095 39.97 15.35 -34.95
CA ALA A 1095 38.83 16.02 -35.60
C ALA A 1095 39.28 17.05 -36.63
N GLY A 1096 40.27 17.88 -36.25
CA GLY A 1096 40.92 18.80 -37.17
C GLY A 1096 41.44 18.13 -38.44
N MET A 1097 42.19 17.03 -38.27
CA MET A 1097 42.76 16.27 -39.38
C MET A 1097 41.68 15.69 -40.31
N ALA A 1098 40.61 15.11 -39.75
CA ALA A 1098 39.50 14.58 -40.55
C ALA A 1098 38.81 15.68 -41.37
N TYR A 1099 38.52 16.84 -40.76
CA TYR A 1099 37.90 17.97 -41.44
C TYR A 1099 38.79 18.52 -42.57
N ARG A 1100 40.10 18.67 -42.30
CA ARG A 1100 41.08 19.13 -43.30
C ARG A 1100 41.18 18.17 -44.48
N LEU A 1101 41.15 16.88 -44.22
CA LEU A 1101 41.23 15.85 -45.27
C LEU A 1101 40.00 15.87 -46.18
N TYR A 1102 38.80 16.07 -45.63
CA TYR A 1102 37.58 16.27 -46.43
C TYR A 1102 37.69 17.49 -47.35
N ARG A 1103 38.20 18.62 -46.85
CA ARG A 1103 38.43 19.79 -47.70
C ARG A 1103 39.47 19.52 -48.77
N ALA A 1104 40.59 18.88 -48.43
CA ALA A 1104 41.64 18.59 -49.39
C ALA A 1104 41.19 17.61 -50.49
N ALA A 1105 40.45 16.57 -50.13
CA ALA A 1105 39.99 15.54 -51.06
C ALA A 1105 38.76 15.97 -51.86
N PHE A 1106 37.78 16.62 -51.24
CA PHE A 1106 36.45 16.84 -51.84
C PHE A 1106 36.04 18.31 -51.94
N ASN A 1107 36.85 19.24 -51.45
CA ASN A 1107 36.53 20.67 -51.42
C ASN A 1107 35.17 20.99 -50.76
N ARG A 1108 34.85 20.28 -49.68
CA ARG A 1108 33.66 20.51 -48.87
C ARG A 1108 33.95 20.22 -47.40
N ALA A 1109 33.09 20.73 -46.53
CA ALA A 1109 33.04 20.26 -45.15
C ALA A 1109 32.56 18.79 -45.12
N PRO A 1110 33.01 17.99 -44.13
CA PRO A 1110 32.38 16.72 -43.86
C PRO A 1110 30.91 16.93 -43.46
N ASP A 1111 30.05 15.99 -43.85
CA ASP A 1111 28.75 15.82 -43.22
C ASP A 1111 28.91 15.21 -41.82
N GLN A 1112 27.93 15.40 -40.93
CA GLN A 1112 28.05 15.03 -39.52
C GLN A 1112 28.27 13.52 -39.32
N VAL A 1113 27.60 12.68 -40.12
CA VAL A 1113 27.71 11.21 -40.06
C VAL A 1113 29.08 10.75 -40.55
N GLY A 1114 29.53 11.27 -41.70
CA GLY A 1114 30.85 11.01 -42.25
C GLY A 1114 31.98 11.47 -41.34
N ALA A 1115 31.85 12.65 -40.72
CA ALA A 1115 32.77 13.11 -39.69
C ALA A 1115 32.84 12.11 -38.53
N GLY A 1116 31.69 11.72 -37.98
CA GLY A 1116 31.61 10.78 -36.87
C GLY A 1116 32.26 9.44 -37.13
N TYR A 1117 31.99 8.85 -38.30
CA TYR A 1117 32.61 7.58 -38.70
C TYR A 1117 34.15 7.68 -38.75
N TRP A 1118 34.70 8.70 -39.41
CA TRP A 1118 36.16 8.83 -39.54
C TRP A 1118 36.84 9.23 -38.23
N LEU A 1119 36.19 10.06 -37.41
CA LEU A 1119 36.67 10.36 -36.06
C LEU A 1119 36.76 9.07 -35.25
N ALA A 1120 35.69 8.28 -35.17
CA ALA A 1120 35.70 7.02 -34.41
C ALA A 1120 36.83 6.07 -34.85
N GLN A 1121 37.06 5.94 -36.16
CA GLN A 1121 38.14 5.10 -36.69
C GLN A 1121 39.54 5.63 -36.34
N MET A 1122 39.79 6.91 -36.52
CA MET A 1122 41.07 7.53 -36.20
C MET A 1122 41.31 7.58 -34.69
N ASP A 1123 40.24 7.71 -33.92
CA ASP A 1123 40.25 7.70 -32.46
C ASP A 1123 40.63 6.33 -31.88
N GLN A 1124 40.41 5.26 -32.65
CA GLN A 1124 40.87 3.89 -32.38
C GLN A 1124 42.25 3.57 -32.99
N GLY A 1125 42.95 4.57 -33.53
CA GLY A 1125 44.34 4.45 -34.00
C GLY A 1125 44.50 4.29 -35.51
N LYS A 1126 43.43 4.40 -36.32
CA LYS A 1126 43.57 4.40 -37.79
C LYS A 1126 44.34 5.64 -38.24
N SER A 1127 45.35 5.46 -39.09
CA SER A 1127 46.20 6.58 -39.51
C SER A 1127 45.48 7.48 -40.51
N LEU A 1128 45.83 8.79 -40.53
CA LEU A 1128 45.30 9.75 -41.51
C LEU A 1128 45.58 9.30 -42.96
N ARG A 1129 46.71 8.60 -43.19
CA ARG A 1129 47.06 8.04 -44.49
C ARG A 1129 46.08 6.95 -44.94
N ASP A 1130 45.65 6.06 -44.04
CA ASP A 1130 44.68 5.00 -44.36
C ASP A 1130 43.29 5.59 -44.68
N VAL A 1131 42.93 6.66 -43.98
CA VAL A 1131 41.71 7.43 -44.28
C VAL A 1131 41.82 8.09 -45.65
N ALA A 1132 42.94 8.74 -45.95
CA ALA A 1132 43.21 9.35 -47.26
C ALA A 1132 43.14 8.31 -48.40
N GLN A 1133 43.71 7.13 -48.19
CA GLN A 1133 43.62 6.01 -49.14
C GLN A 1133 42.18 5.56 -49.36
N SER A 1134 41.37 5.52 -48.29
CA SER A 1134 39.95 5.17 -48.37
C SER A 1134 39.15 6.23 -49.15
N PHE A 1135 39.47 7.52 -48.99
CA PHE A 1135 38.83 8.60 -49.73
C PHE A 1135 39.14 8.49 -51.22
N LEU A 1136 40.41 8.26 -51.58
CA LEU A 1136 40.82 8.08 -52.98
C LEU A 1136 40.16 6.86 -53.64
N ALA A 1137 39.89 5.80 -52.86
CA ALA A 1137 39.21 4.60 -53.34
C ALA A 1137 37.68 4.73 -53.38
N SER A 1138 37.12 5.78 -52.78
CA SER A 1138 35.67 5.98 -52.69
C SER A 1138 35.03 6.29 -54.04
N ASP A 1139 33.75 5.96 -54.18
CA ASP A 1139 33.00 6.29 -55.38
C ASP A 1139 32.75 7.80 -55.51
N GLU A 1140 32.71 8.56 -54.40
CA GLU A 1140 32.66 10.02 -54.42
C GLU A 1140 33.90 10.61 -55.11
N PHE A 1141 35.09 10.13 -54.78
CA PHE A 1141 36.33 10.63 -55.39
C PHE A 1141 36.38 10.30 -56.89
N LYS A 1142 36.04 9.06 -57.26
CA LYS A 1142 36.00 8.61 -58.66
C LYS A 1142 34.97 9.38 -59.47
N ALA A 1143 33.80 9.66 -58.90
CA ALA A 1143 32.76 10.42 -59.57
C ALA A 1143 33.19 11.88 -59.81
N ARG A 1144 33.95 12.47 -58.87
CA ARG A 1144 34.35 13.87 -58.92
C ARG A 1144 35.55 14.14 -59.83
N TYR A 1145 36.56 13.26 -59.80
CA TYR A 1145 37.84 13.48 -60.50
C TYR A 1145 38.12 12.43 -61.58
N GLY A 1146 37.20 11.50 -61.81
CA GLY A 1146 37.38 10.36 -62.73
C GLY A 1146 37.99 9.14 -62.03
N ALA A 1147 37.83 7.97 -62.66
CA ALA A 1147 38.32 6.70 -62.09
C ALA A 1147 39.86 6.60 -62.03
N ALA A 1148 40.57 7.38 -62.86
CA ALA A 1148 42.03 7.41 -62.91
C ALA A 1148 42.54 8.77 -63.45
N PRO A 1149 42.43 9.87 -62.68
CA PRO A 1149 43.00 11.16 -63.10
C PRO A 1149 44.52 11.03 -63.30
N THR A 1150 45.12 11.82 -64.19
CA THR A 1150 46.59 11.89 -64.30
C THR A 1150 47.19 12.56 -63.05
N ASP A 1151 48.50 12.41 -62.85
CA ASP A 1151 49.17 13.04 -61.69
C ASP A 1151 49.03 14.57 -61.73
N GLU A 1152 49.11 15.18 -62.91
CA GLU A 1152 48.90 16.62 -63.09
C GLU A 1152 47.46 17.04 -62.73
N GLN A 1153 46.46 16.25 -63.13
CA GLN A 1153 45.05 16.52 -62.81
C GLN A 1153 44.78 16.36 -61.32
N PHE A 1154 45.39 15.36 -60.69
CA PHE A 1154 45.28 15.13 -59.25
C PHE A 1154 45.90 16.29 -58.46
N VAL A 1155 47.16 16.66 -58.75
CA VAL A 1155 47.85 17.78 -58.09
C VAL A 1155 47.13 19.11 -58.31
N ALA A 1156 46.67 19.39 -59.53
CA ALA A 1156 45.90 20.60 -59.83
C ALA A 1156 44.59 20.67 -59.00
N SER A 1157 43.93 19.54 -58.80
CA SER A 1157 42.71 19.46 -57.96
C SER A 1157 43.03 19.76 -56.49
N LEU A 1158 44.14 19.26 -55.94
CA LEU A 1158 44.53 19.53 -54.55
C LEU A 1158 44.85 21.02 -54.32
N TYR A 1159 45.58 21.65 -55.24
CA TYR A 1159 45.82 23.11 -55.21
C TYR A 1159 44.51 23.88 -55.20
N GLN A 1160 43.57 23.51 -56.07
CA GLN A 1160 42.28 24.18 -56.13
C GLN A 1160 41.43 23.96 -54.87
N ASN A 1161 41.47 22.76 -54.28
CA ASN A 1161 40.67 22.42 -53.10
C ASN A 1161 41.19 23.08 -51.82
N VAL A 1162 42.52 23.08 -51.65
CA VAL A 1162 43.17 23.55 -50.43
C VAL A 1162 43.46 25.04 -50.49
N LEU A 1163 44.03 25.51 -51.60
CA LEU A 1163 44.56 26.87 -51.75
C LEU A 1163 43.64 27.78 -52.58
N HIS A 1164 42.58 27.23 -53.19
CA HIS A 1164 41.61 27.98 -54.02
C HIS A 1164 42.28 28.77 -55.15
N ARG A 1165 43.45 28.33 -55.61
CA ARG A 1165 44.24 28.93 -56.68
C ARG A 1165 44.91 27.86 -57.52
N ALA A 1166 45.27 28.21 -58.75
CA ALA A 1166 46.16 27.39 -59.56
C ALA A 1166 47.54 27.27 -58.88
N GLY A 1167 48.11 26.07 -58.92
CA GLY A 1167 49.46 25.86 -58.42
C GLY A 1167 50.50 26.60 -59.26
N GLU A 1168 51.48 27.21 -58.59
CA GLU A 1168 52.65 27.75 -59.27
C GLU A 1168 53.44 26.62 -59.97
N SER A 1169 54.04 26.93 -61.12
CA SER A 1169 54.72 25.92 -61.95
C SER A 1169 55.76 25.12 -61.19
N THR A 1170 56.58 25.77 -60.37
CA THR A 1170 57.61 25.11 -59.55
C THR A 1170 57.04 24.19 -58.48
N GLY A 1171 55.87 24.52 -57.93
CA GLY A 1171 55.19 23.70 -56.92
C GLY A 1171 54.50 22.49 -57.54
N VAL A 1172 53.83 22.68 -58.68
CA VAL A 1172 53.25 21.58 -59.46
C VAL A 1172 54.33 20.60 -59.93
N ASP A 1173 55.45 21.11 -60.45
CA ASP A 1173 56.59 20.28 -60.87
C ASP A 1173 57.18 19.48 -59.70
N TYR A 1174 57.27 20.09 -58.52
CA TYR A 1174 57.71 19.40 -57.30
C TYR A 1174 56.80 18.21 -56.94
N TRP A 1175 55.48 18.43 -56.85
CA TRP A 1175 54.54 17.38 -56.48
C TRP A 1175 54.44 16.26 -57.51
N ASN A 1176 54.49 16.60 -58.81
CA ASN A 1176 54.58 15.60 -59.87
C ASN A 1176 55.89 14.80 -59.75
N GLY A 1177 57.00 15.45 -59.44
CA GLY A 1177 58.28 14.78 -59.14
C GLY A 1177 58.20 13.83 -57.95
N VAL A 1178 57.47 14.20 -56.89
CA VAL A 1178 57.22 13.35 -55.71
C VAL A 1178 56.42 12.09 -56.08
N LEU A 1179 55.36 12.23 -56.90
CA LEU A 1179 54.57 11.10 -57.40
C LEU A 1179 55.37 10.20 -58.33
N HIS A 1180 56.08 10.77 -59.31
CA HIS A 1180 56.97 10.02 -60.20
C HIS A 1180 58.15 9.35 -59.48
N GLY A 1181 58.54 9.89 -58.32
CA GLY A 1181 59.53 9.31 -57.41
C GLY A 1181 59.02 8.13 -56.56
N GLY A 1182 57.75 7.74 -56.70
CA GLY A 1182 57.16 6.57 -56.05
C GLY A 1182 56.34 6.84 -54.78
N ALA A 1183 56.11 8.10 -54.42
CA ALA A 1183 55.20 8.44 -53.32
C ALA A 1183 53.74 8.07 -53.69
N SER A 1184 52.95 7.65 -52.71
CA SER A 1184 51.54 7.35 -52.97
C SER A 1184 50.71 8.63 -53.07
N ARG A 1185 49.61 8.60 -53.83
CA ARG A 1185 48.65 9.71 -53.85
C ARG A 1185 48.05 10.01 -52.47
N ALA A 1186 47.93 9.00 -51.60
CA ALA A 1186 47.50 9.21 -50.22
C ALA A 1186 48.50 10.08 -49.44
N ASP A 1187 49.81 9.88 -49.64
CA ASP A 1187 50.84 10.71 -48.98
C ASP A 1187 50.81 12.17 -49.45
N VAL A 1188 50.62 12.37 -50.74
CA VAL A 1188 50.49 13.72 -51.31
C VAL A 1188 49.22 14.39 -50.81
N LEU A 1189 48.08 13.69 -50.79
CA LEU A 1189 46.83 14.22 -50.24
C LEU A 1189 46.96 14.60 -48.76
N VAL A 1190 47.59 13.75 -47.94
CA VAL A 1190 47.87 14.06 -46.53
C VAL A 1190 48.78 15.29 -46.41
N SER A 1191 49.81 15.41 -47.26
CA SER A 1191 50.72 16.55 -47.24
C SER A 1191 50.04 17.88 -47.59
N PHE A 1192 49.07 17.86 -48.51
CA PHE A 1192 48.22 19.01 -48.80
C PHE A 1192 47.24 19.30 -47.66
N SER A 1193 46.58 18.27 -47.11
CA SER A 1193 45.66 18.38 -45.98
C SER A 1193 46.32 19.04 -44.77
N GLU A 1194 47.52 18.60 -44.41
CA GLU A 1194 48.25 19.05 -43.23
C GLU A 1194 49.28 20.15 -43.53
N SER A 1195 49.18 20.79 -44.71
CA SER A 1195 50.00 21.96 -45.02
C SER A 1195 49.67 23.12 -44.07
N ALA A 1196 50.69 23.89 -43.67
CA ALA A 1196 50.53 25.00 -42.74
C ALA A 1196 49.45 26.02 -43.20
N GLU A 1197 49.34 26.22 -44.51
CA GLU A 1197 48.34 27.11 -45.11
C GLU A 1197 46.91 26.54 -44.93
N ASN A 1198 46.69 25.24 -45.15
CA ASN A 1198 45.37 24.62 -44.94
C ASN A 1198 44.99 24.54 -43.46
N VAL A 1199 45.94 24.21 -42.58
CA VAL A 1199 45.73 24.20 -41.13
C VAL A 1199 45.27 25.57 -40.66
N THR A 1200 45.97 26.63 -41.06
CA THR A 1200 45.61 28.02 -40.73
C THR A 1200 44.24 28.40 -41.29
N ALA A 1201 43.96 28.06 -42.55
CA ALA A 1201 42.69 28.38 -43.20
C ALA A 1201 41.50 27.66 -42.55
N VAL A 1202 41.68 26.39 -42.16
CA VAL A 1202 40.62 25.58 -41.55
C VAL A 1202 40.42 25.93 -40.07
N ALA A 1203 41.47 26.26 -39.32
CA ALA A 1203 41.35 26.72 -37.93
C ALA A 1203 40.41 27.94 -37.80
N ALA A 1204 40.39 28.82 -38.80
CA ALA A 1204 39.45 29.95 -38.86
C ALA A 1204 37.97 29.53 -39.05
N ILE A 1205 37.72 28.31 -39.54
CA ILE A 1205 36.37 27.77 -39.79
C ILE A 1205 35.89 26.97 -38.58
N ILE A 1206 36.74 26.09 -38.03
CA ILE A 1206 36.36 25.14 -36.99
C ILE A 1206 36.85 25.54 -35.59
N GLY A 1207 37.42 26.73 -35.40
CA GLY A 1207 38.11 27.11 -34.16
C GLY A 1207 37.28 27.04 -32.86
N ASN A 1208 35.95 26.99 -32.93
CA ASN A 1208 35.07 26.75 -31.77
C ASN A 1208 34.64 25.27 -31.65
N GLY A 1209 35.29 24.37 -32.38
CA GLY A 1209 34.84 23.03 -32.66
C GLY A 1209 33.83 22.94 -33.81
N TYR A 1210 33.45 21.72 -34.17
CA TYR A 1210 32.41 21.48 -35.18
C TYR A 1210 31.56 20.26 -34.82
N SER A 1211 30.33 20.24 -35.35
CA SER A 1211 29.35 19.19 -35.05
C SER A 1211 29.61 17.90 -35.80
N TYR A 1212 29.39 16.77 -35.14
CA TYR A 1212 29.42 15.44 -35.74
C TYR A 1212 28.37 14.53 -35.07
N THR A 1213 28.01 13.45 -35.74
CA THR A 1213 27.13 12.41 -35.17
C THR A 1213 28.01 11.32 -34.57
N PRO A 1214 27.97 11.07 -33.25
CA PRO A 1214 28.75 10.01 -32.63
C PRO A 1214 28.50 8.65 -33.28
N TYR A 1215 29.57 7.93 -33.57
CA TYR A 1215 29.53 6.57 -34.13
C TYR A 1215 30.04 5.61 -33.04
N SER A 1216 29.17 4.70 -32.58
CA SER A 1216 29.47 3.71 -31.54
C SER A 1216 30.05 2.44 -32.09
#